data_AF-A0A1M7GGM1-F1
#
_entry.id   AF-A0A1M7GGM1-F1
#
_cell.length_a   1.000
_cell.length_b   1.000
_cell.length_c   1.000
_cell.angle_alpha   90.00
_cell.angle_beta   90.00
_cell.angle_gamma   90.00
#
_symmetry.space_group_name_H-M   'P 1'
#
loop_
_entity.id
_entity.type
_entity.pdbx_description
1 polymer ?
#
loop_
_entity_poly.entity_id
_entity_poly.type
_entity_poly.pdbx_seq_one_letter_code
_entity_poly.pdbx_strand_id
1 'polypeptide(L)'
;MTTSKPQTTDFTKDVLGRYISNGMDEALNSTDKNGQRPDGSPTSDAKPFDVIVIGGGSFGPTFAQHLFSSDQTHSHRILVLDAGSLLLTEHVQNYPPIGIGVPPPTENDPFELRAEVWGLPWRADPAKVPQGFPGLAYCLGGRSLYFGGWSPRLLDTDTDTEMPRDRWPDSVVTDLNDKYFAEAAQQIGTDQTNDFISGPMHDALRKQLFDGIKANKVPDAIKPAKLPLHLDLPPGIPAAMKEQFKLEAPLAVKSREGSGLFPFNKFSSMPLVIKASRAAATESMHAVGYPDNVKKRFMVVPHCRVIRLVTNVQNGLGRVTGVECETYLPICGDGSSVQKQRVTIPVPDTANVVIALGTIESARLALLSFQGIKNYDRIGTNLMAHLRSNITISIPRTSLSSLDPAVKALQASALFVKGRHTFSDGSGKGYFHLQITAAGLDKLTSDSEAELFKKIPDLDSMLPLQQVNDHTIVITIRGIGETQEQNPGSNITLKNDETDEVGMQRALVTYNLSDNDFELWDAMDKASDDVAKVFAGGNNFTVFTAPDRPQTVAPTADLSQIVPYKPVWEGGRRDGMGTTHHEAGPLCMGDDPNTSVTNADARFHSVENAYAAGPALFPTVGSPNPMLTGVALARRLADHFIVKPFPPDAGYTMLFDGVNLGKWRLSTINNQANNFPGGRLLVDSALETVPGNDLGMFWHTDPTPQDFVLKLEWLRWREDDNSGVFIRFPHPDSKNYNNTAYVAINFGFEIQIDQLAGPDGSPLSKTGAIYGFAPPNDPNNLPVKPVGEWNKFEIHAQGQHYIVFLNGVKITEYDNPDPARGQPSTGSNPSFIGLQNHTGRVAFRKIQIKAL
;
A
#
# COMPACT_ATOMS: atom_id res chain seq x y z
N MET A 1 46.60 7.10 -2.17
CA MET A 1 45.61 7.98 -1.50
C MET A 1 44.24 7.41 -1.79
N THR A 2 43.66 6.67 -0.86
CA THR A 2 42.24 6.31 -0.89
C THR A 2 41.44 7.52 -0.43
N THR A 3 40.39 7.88 -1.17
CA THR A 3 39.52 9.01 -0.86
C THR A 3 38.87 8.81 0.52
N SER A 4 38.72 9.86 1.33
CA SER A 4 38.02 9.82 2.63
C SER A 4 36.51 9.61 2.50
N LYS A 5 36.00 9.54 1.26
CA LYS A 5 34.62 9.20 0.91
C LYS A 5 34.63 7.88 0.14
N PRO A 6 33.70 6.94 0.43
CA PRO A 6 33.47 5.77 -0.42
C PRO A 6 33.24 6.20 -1.87
N GLN A 7 33.81 5.48 -2.83
CA GLN A 7 33.46 5.69 -4.23
C GLN A 7 31.99 5.30 -4.44
N THR A 8 31.20 6.22 -4.99
CA THR A 8 29.87 5.91 -5.51
C THR A 8 30.07 5.16 -6.82
N THR A 9 29.63 3.90 -6.91
CA THR A 9 29.71 3.09 -8.13
C THR A 9 28.32 2.55 -8.46
N ASP A 10 28.06 2.22 -9.72
CA ASP A 10 26.80 1.57 -10.12
C ASP A 10 26.59 0.25 -9.35
N PHE A 11 27.69 -0.44 -9.02
CA PHE A 11 27.68 -1.65 -8.19
C PHE A 11 27.21 -1.39 -6.74
N THR A 12 27.45 -0.21 -6.16
CA THR A 12 27.04 0.11 -4.79
C THR A 12 25.62 0.67 -4.67
N LYS A 13 24.95 1.04 -5.78
CA LYS A 13 23.58 1.59 -5.75
C LYS A 13 22.51 0.73 -6.40
N ASP A 14 22.79 -0.08 -7.43
CA ASP A 14 21.74 -0.40 -8.41
C ASP A 14 21.46 -1.89 -8.70
N VAL A 15 22.19 -2.84 -8.10
CA VAL A 15 21.92 -4.27 -8.39
C VAL A 15 20.50 -4.67 -7.97
N LEU A 16 20.01 -4.18 -6.82
CA LEU A 16 18.65 -4.46 -6.36
C LEU A 16 17.61 -3.57 -7.07
N GLY A 17 17.99 -2.34 -7.40
CA GLY A 17 17.15 -1.36 -8.10
C GLY A 17 16.57 -1.93 -9.39
N ARG A 18 17.39 -2.57 -10.23
CA ARG A 18 16.94 -3.13 -11.51
C ARG A 18 15.81 -4.16 -11.42
N TYR A 19 15.74 -4.93 -10.33
CA TYR A 19 14.70 -5.97 -10.16
C TYR A 19 13.40 -5.44 -9.58
N ILE A 20 13.43 -4.25 -8.96
CA ILE A 20 12.29 -3.67 -8.22
C ILE A 20 11.71 -2.48 -8.98
N SER A 21 12.59 -1.66 -9.56
CA SER A 21 12.31 -0.37 -10.17
C SER A 21 12.36 -0.43 -11.70
N ASN A 22 11.81 0.62 -12.31
CA ASN A 22 11.71 0.83 -13.73
C ASN A 22 12.25 2.22 -14.08
N GLY A 23 12.80 2.34 -15.29
CA GLY A 23 13.13 3.65 -15.87
C GLY A 23 11.86 4.41 -16.27
N MET A 24 11.96 5.75 -16.32
CA MET A 24 10.87 6.57 -16.86
C MET A 24 10.60 6.23 -18.34
N ASP A 25 11.65 6.00 -19.11
CA ASP A 25 11.59 5.54 -20.49
C ASP A 25 10.89 4.18 -20.61
N GLU A 26 11.22 3.21 -19.73
CA GLU A 26 10.53 1.92 -19.71
C GLU A 26 9.03 2.08 -19.45
N ALA A 27 8.66 2.93 -18.49
CA ALA A 27 7.27 3.20 -18.16
C ALA A 27 6.53 3.83 -19.34
N LEU A 28 7.08 4.87 -19.97
CA LEU A 28 6.45 5.56 -21.11
C LEU A 28 6.36 4.66 -22.36
N ASN A 29 7.45 3.98 -22.71
CA ASN A 29 7.47 3.07 -23.87
C ASN A 29 6.47 1.91 -23.70
N SER A 30 6.22 1.46 -22.48
CA SER A 30 5.22 0.41 -22.20
C SER A 30 3.78 0.84 -22.46
N THR A 31 3.54 2.13 -22.72
CA THR A 31 2.21 2.70 -23.03
C THR A 31 2.09 3.15 -24.49
N ASP A 32 3.19 3.12 -25.26
CA ASP A 32 3.18 3.54 -26.66
C ASP A 32 2.63 2.42 -27.55
N LYS A 33 1.53 2.70 -28.26
CA LYS A 33 0.90 1.77 -29.20
C LYS A 33 1.63 1.64 -30.54
N ASN A 34 2.51 2.57 -30.85
CA ASN A 34 3.26 2.60 -32.11
C ASN A 34 4.69 2.08 -31.96
N GLY A 35 5.05 1.60 -30.78
CA GLY A 35 6.37 1.07 -30.46
C GLY A 35 6.58 -0.38 -30.91
N GLN A 36 7.74 -0.90 -30.51
CA GLN A 36 8.14 -2.29 -30.73
C GLN A 36 8.71 -2.87 -29.43
N ARG A 37 8.43 -4.16 -29.20
CA ARG A 37 9.06 -4.95 -28.15
C ARG A 37 10.52 -5.27 -28.53
N PRO A 38 11.35 -5.71 -27.56
CA PRO A 38 12.74 -6.11 -27.83
C PRO A 38 12.90 -7.22 -28.90
N ASP A 39 11.86 -8.05 -29.10
CA ASP A 39 11.83 -9.10 -30.13
C ASP A 39 11.36 -8.59 -31.51
N GLY A 40 11.06 -7.30 -31.64
CA GLY A 40 10.59 -6.65 -32.87
C GLY A 40 9.06 -6.68 -33.06
N SER A 41 8.30 -7.34 -32.18
CA SER A 41 6.84 -7.38 -32.28
C SER A 41 6.20 -6.02 -31.93
N PRO A 42 5.09 -5.62 -32.58
CA PRO A 42 4.46 -4.31 -32.35
C PRO A 42 3.76 -4.25 -30.98
N THR A 43 3.77 -3.08 -30.36
CA THR A 43 3.09 -2.82 -29.07
C THR A 43 1.67 -2.28 -29.24
N SER A 44 0.94 -2.69 -30.29
CA SER A 44 -0.43 -2.22 -30.57
C SER A 44 -1.43 -2.51 -29.45
N ASP A 45 -1.10 -3.47 -28.58
CA ASP A 45 -1.82 -3.89 -27.38
C ASP A 45 -1.35 -3.15 -26.10
N ALA A 46 -0.49 -2.13 -26.23
CA ALA A 46 -0.12 -1.27 -25.13
C ALA A 46 -1.30 -0.43 -24.65
N LYS A 47 -1.41 -0.28 -23.33
CA LYS A 47 -2.41 0.59 -22.71
C LYS A 47 -1.76 1.51 -21.68
N PRO A 48 -2.34 2.68 -21.40
CA PRO A 48 -1.87 3.55 -20.31
C PRO A 48 -1.94 2.87 -18.94
N PHE A 49 -1.40 3.54 -17.92
CA PHE A 49 -1.63 3.16 -16.52
C PHE A 49 -3.04 3.56 -16.10
N ASP A 50 -3.73 2.66 -15.38
CA ASP A 50 -5.07 2.87 -14.85
C ASP A 50 -5.04 3.63 -13.51
N VAL A 51 -3.95 3.45 -12.75
CA VAL A 51 -3.74 4.14 -11.47
C VAL A 51 -2.31 4.65 -11.37
N ILE A 52 -2.15 5.95 -11.12
CA ILE A 52 -0.85 6.58 -10.88
C ILE A 52 -0.76 7.03 -9.43
N VAL A 53 0.15 6.43 -8.69
CA VAL A 53 0.41 6.70 -7.27
C VAL A 53 1.64 7.59 -7.15
N ILE A 54 1.47 8.73 -6.50
CA ILE A 54 2.51 9.74 -6.33
C ILE A 54 3.02 9.68 -4.89
N GLY A 55 4.24 9.16 -4.72
CA GLY A 55 4.86 8.89 -3.43
C GLY A 55 5.02 7.40 -3.18
N GLY A 56 6.25 6.92 -3.25
CA GLY A 56 6.66 5.55 -2.90
C GLY A 56 6.97 5.38 -1.41
N GLY A 57 6.43 6.24 -0.55
CA GLY A 57 6.67 6.23 0.91
C GLY A 57 5.91 5.14 1.67
N SER A 58 5.23 5.51 2.76
CA SER A 58 4.51 4.52 3.60
C SER A 58 3.17 4.08 2.99
N PHE A 59 2.32 5.05 2.64
CA PHE A 59 0.91 4.78 2.32
C PHE A 59 0.67 4.53 0.83
N GLY A 60 1.45 5.16 -0.07
CA GLY A 60 1.36 4.92 -1.51
C GLY A 60 1.61 3.45 -1.87
N PRO A 61 2.75 2.86 -1.47
CA PRO A 61 2.99 1.42 -1.61
C PRO A 61 1.99 0.51 -0.92
N THR A 62 1.48 0.89 0.26
CA THR A 62 0.46 0.11 0.96
C THR A 62 -0.82 0.01 0.13
N PHE A 63 -1.30 1.14 -0.40
CA PHE A 63 -2.43 1.19 -1.33
C PHE A 63 -2.12 0.40 -2.62
N ALA A 64 -0.99 0.69 -3.26
CA ALA A 64 -0.65 0.16 -4.58
C ALA A 64 -0.48 -1.37 -4.55
N GLN A 65 0.22 -1.90 -3.53
CA GLN A 65 0.40 -3.34 -3.38
C GLN A 65 -0.91 -4.04 -3.04
N HIS A 66 -1.74 -3.46 -2.15
CA HIS A 66 -3.03 -4.05 -1.79
C HIS A 66 -3.97 -4.13 -3.00
N LEU A 67 -4.06 -3.05 -3.80
CA LEU A 67 -4.81 -3.05 -5.06
C LEU A 67 -4.27 -4.11 -6.02
N PHE A 68 -2.96 -4.15 -6.24
CA PHE A 68 -2.33 -5.12 -7.13
C PHE A 68 -2.66 -6.58 -6.75
N SER A 69 -2.60 -6.92 -5.45
CA SER A 69 -2.84 -8.28 -4.98
C SER A 69 -4.33 -8.66 -4.89
N SER A 70 -5.19 -7.67 -4.64
CA SER A 70 -6.64 -7.91 -4.51
C SER A 70 -7.34 -7.88 -5.87
N ASP A 71 -6.72 -7.26 -6.88
CA ASP A 71 -7.20 -7.26 -8.26
C ASP A 71 -7.00 -8.62 -8.93
N GLN A 72 -7.91 -9.55 -8.65
CA GLN A 72 -7.97 -10.86 -9.29
C GLN A 72 -8.29 -10.79 -10.78
N THR A 73 -8.87 -9.68 -11.25
CA THR A 73 -9.22 -9.47 -12.65
C THR A 73 -8.03 -9.06 -13.51
N HIS A 74 -6.91 -8.69 -12.87
CA HIS A 74 -5.71 -8.20 -13.54
C HIS A 74 -6.01 -6.98 -14.44
N SER A 75 -6.97 -6.15 -14.05
CA SER A 75 -7.45 -5.02 -14.86
C SER A 75 -6.63 -3.76 -14.67
N HIS A 76 -5.95 -3.61 -13.53
CA HIS A 76 -5.19 -2.39 -13.26
C HIS A 76 -3.72 -2.52 -13.68
N ARG A 77 -3.25 -1.51 -14.42
CA ARG A 77 -1.85 -1.12 -14.48
C ARG A 77 -1.59 0.03 -13.51
N ILE A 78 -0.66 -0.19 -12.58
CA ILE A 78 -0.35 0.69 -11.46
C ILE A 78 1.08 1.21 -11.64
N LEU A 79 1.22 2.54 -11.63
CA LEU A 79 2.49 3.24 -11.67
C LEU A 79 2.74 3.93 -10.33
N VAL A 80 3.84 3.60 -9.65
CA VAL A 80 4.27 4.28 -8.43
C VAL A 80 5.45 5.19 -8.75
N LEU A 81 5.34 6.48 -8.44
CA LEU A 81 6.37 7.49 -8.66
C LEU A 81 7.00 7.89 -7.33
N ASP A 82 8.32 7.95 -7.26
CA ASP A 82 9.04 8.45 -6.08
C ASP A 82 10.19 9.36 -6.47
N ALA A 83 10.38 10.45 -5.70
CA ALA A 83 11.46 11.41 -5.95
C ALA A 83 12.84 10.86 -5.57
N GLY A 84 12.88 9.86 -4.69
CA GLY A 84 14.09 9.33 -4.10
C GLY A 84 14.87 8.37 -4.97
N SER A 85 16.13 8.18 -4.59
CA SER A 85 17.11 7.31 -5.27
C SER A 85 17.54 6.10 -4.45
N LEU A 86 17.43 6.19 -3.12
CA LEU A 86 17.87 5.14 -2.22
C LEU A 86 16.80 4.03 -2.14
N LEU A 87 17.25 2.80 -2.27
CA LEU A 87 16.45 1.60 -2.06
C LEU A 87 17.08 0.76 -0.95
N LEU A 88 16.37 0.63 0.18
CA LEU A 88 16.64 -0.37 1.21
C LEU A 88 15.62 -1.50 1.08
N THR A 89 16.02 -2.75 1.36
CA THR A 89 15.07 -3.87 1.28
C THR A 89 14.13 -3.92 2.47
N GLU A 90 14.53 -3.36 3.62
CA GLU A 90 13.76 -3.33 4.86
C GLU A 90 14.06 -2.07 5.71
N HIS A 91 13.44 -1.98 6.89
CA HIS A 91 13.63 -0.92 7.87
C HIS A 91 15.10 -0.74 8.29
N VAL A 92 15.57 0.49 8.55
CA VAL A 92 16.99 0.75 8.88
C VAL A 92 17.48 -0.01 10.12
N GLN A 93 16.63 -0.15 11.14
CA GLN A 93 16.92 -0.93 12.35
C GLN A 93 17.00 -2.46 12.14
N ASN A 94 16.65 -2.98 10.96
CA ASN A 94 16.85 -4.39 10.63
C ASN A 94 18.29 -4.66 10.18
N TYR A 95 19.05 -3.61 9.82
CA TYR A 95 20.47 -3.68 9.49
C TYR A 95 21.36 -3.40 10.71
N PRO A 96 22.65 -3.75 10.67
CA PRO A 96 23.64 -3.18 11.58
C PRO A 96 23.63 -1.64 11.49
N PRO A 97 24.08 -0.91 12.54
CA PRO A 97 24.16 0.54 12.50
C PRO A 97 25.15 1.01 11.42
N ILE A 98 24.65 1.34 10.23
CA ILE A 98 25.45 1.75 9.06
C ILE A 98 25.42 3.27 8.81
N GLY A 99 24.94 4.05 9.77
CA GLY A 99 24.95 5.52 9.71
C GLY A 99 23.83 6.17 8.90
N ILE A 100 22.82 5.41 8.47
CA ILE A 100 21.61 5.95 7.82
C ILE A 100 20.59 6.29 8.91
N GLY A 101 20.22 7.56 9.04
CA GLY A 101 19.34 8.03 10.12
C GLY A 101 18.56 9.29 9.76
N VAL A 102 17.84 9.83 10.75
CA VAL A 102 17.08 11.08 10.65
C VAL A 102 17.99 12.24 11.08
N PRO A 103 18.18 13.29 10.27
CA PRO A 103 18.97 14.45 10.67
C PRO A 103 18.21 15.29 11.71
N PRO A 104 18.89 16.12 12.52
CA PRO A 104 18.21 17.02 13.45
C PRO A 104 17.33 18.04 12.70
N PRO A 105 16.31 18.60 13.38
CA PRO A 105 15.56 19.74 12.86
C PRO A 105 16.47 20.91 12.45
N THR A 106 16.12 21.59 11.37
CA THR A 106 16.83 22.79 10.92
C THR A 106 15.88 23.77 10.23
N GLU A 107 16.20 25.05 10.31
CA GLU A 107 15.62 26.12 9.49
C GLU A 107 16.48 26.39 8.24
N ASN A 108 17.77 26.04 8.32
CA ASN A 108 18.74 26.24 7.23
C ASN A 108 18.67 25.08 6.25
N ASP A 109 18.41 25.41 4.99
CA ASP A 109 18.40 24.45 3.89
C ASP A 109 19.68 24.56 3.07
N PRO A 110 20.48 23.49 2.99
CA PRO A 110 21.69 23.50 2.20
C PRO A 110 21.42 23.33 0.69
N PHE A 111 20.15 23.22 0.27
CA PHE A 111 19.72 22.92 -1.11
C PHE A 111 20.25 21.58 -1.64
N GLU A 112 20.59 20.68 -0.71
CA GLU A 112 21.01 19.29 -0.95
C GLU A 112 20.38 18.37 0.09
N LEU A 113 20.39 17.06 -0.18
CA LEU A 113 19.85 16.06 0.74
C LEU A 113 20.75 15.94 1.98
N ARG A 114 20.12 15.89 3.15
CA ARG A 114 20.77 15.62 4.43
C ARG A 114 20.64 14.15 4.79
N ALA A 115 21.64 13.57 5.43
CA ALA A 115 21.65 12.16 5.84
C ALA A 115 21.16 11.22 4.70
N GLU A 116 21.75 11.40 3.51
CA GLU A 116 21.47 10.68 2.25
C GLU A 116 20.13 10.97 1.56
N VAL A 117 19.01 11.10 2.30
CA VAL A 117 17.66 11.14 1.69
C VAL A 117 16.77 12.30 2.10
N TRP A 118 17.14 13.11 3.10
CA TRP A 118 16.23 14.07 3.71
C TRP A 118 16.30 15.45 3.06
N GLY A 119 15.24 15.82 2.33
CA GLY A 119 15.04 17.16 1.78
C GLY A 119 14.12 18.02 2.64
N LEU A 120 14.07 19.33 2.38
CA LEU A 120 13.26 20.29 3.17
C LEU A 120 12.25 21.06 2.29
N PRO A 121 11.27 20.42 1.62
CA PRO A 121 10.43 21.09 0.62
C PRO A 121 9.49 22.19 1.18
N TRP A 122 9.46 22.37 2.50
CA TRP A 122 8.67 23.39 3.18
C TRP A 122 9.50 24.19 4.18
N ARG A 123 8.94 25.33 4.61
CA ARG A 123 9.42 26.14 5.74
C ARG A 123 8.38 26.15 6.85
N ALA A 124 8.86 26.40 8.05
CA ALA A 124 8.01 26.72 9.19
C ALA A 124 8.01 28.23 9.45
N ASP A 125 6.97 28.75 10.08
CA ASP A 125 7.08 30.02 10.79
C ASP A 125 8.06 29.85 11.98
N PRO A 126 9.24 30.51 11.97
CA PRO A 126 10.25 30.33 13.01
C PRO A 126 9.80 30.83 14.39
N ALA A 127 8.78 31.70 14.46
CA ALA A 127 8.19 32.10 15.74
C ALA A 127 7.28 31.01 16.35
N LYS A 128 6.85 30.04 15.55
CA LYS A 128 5.92 28.97 15.95
C LYS A 128 6.58 27.59 16.02
N VAL A 129 7.60 27.37 15.20
CA VAL A 129 8.41 26.13 15.20
C VAL A 129 9.89 26.51 15.30
N PRO A 130 10.33 27.03 16.46
CA PRO A 130 11.73 27.35 16.67
C PRO A 130 12.51 26.03 16.59
N GLN A 131 13.57 25.97 15.76
CA GLN A 131 14.35 24.79 15.34
C GLN A 131 13.97 24.18 13.98
N GLY A 132 12.82 24.54 13.40
CA GLY A 132 12.41 24.05 12.08
C GLY A 132 12.08 22.55 12.05
N PHE A 133 12.37 21.89 10.91
CA PHE A 133 11.96 20.50 10.66
C PHE A 133 13.15 19.58 10.31
N PRO A 134 13.06 18.26 10.61
CA PRO A 134 14.00 17.30 10.05
C PRO A 134 13.84 17.13 8.52
N GLY A 135 12.63 17.36 8.00
CA GLY A 135 12.33 17.31 6.57
C GLY A 135 11.60 16.04 6.12
N LEU A 136 11.63 15.80 4.80
CA LEU A 136 11.00 14.67 4.13
C LEU A 136 12.05 13.69 3.61
N ALA A 137 11.89 12.41 3.89
CA ALA A 137 12.73 11.36 3.31
C ALA A 137 12.30 11.08 1.86
N TYR A 138 13.16 11.44 0.90
CA TYR A 138 13.03 11.09 -0.51
C TYR A 138 13.69 9.74 -0.77
N CYS A 139 12.93 8.67 -0.51
CA CYS A 139 13.30 7.31 -0.83
C CYS A 139 12.04 6.42 -0.89
N LEU A 140 12.14 5.32 -1.64
CA LEU A 140 11.15 4.26 -1.55
C LEU A 140 11.09 3.76 -0.11
N GLY A 141 9.88 3.55 0.42
CA GLY A 141 9.62 3.29 1.83
C GLY A 141 9.40 4.54 2.68
N GLY A 142 9.99 5.68 2.28
CA GLY A 142 9.88 6.96 2.95
C GLY A 142 10.11 6.87 4.46
N ARG A 143 9.29 7.59 5.25
CA ARG A 143 9.40 7.58 6.71
C ARG A 143 9.15 6.22 7.38
N SER A 144 8.52 5.25 6.69
CA SER A 144 8.36 3.90 7.25
C SER A 144 9.69 3.15 7.41
N LEU A 145 10.77 3.61 6.77
CA LEU A 145 12.10 3.05 6.97
C LEU A 145 12.77 3.50 8.28
N TYR A 146 12.25 4.56 8.92
CA TYR A 146 12.93 5.28 10.00
C TYR A 146 12.10 5.40 11.30
N PHE A 147 10.81 5.07 11.25
CA PHE A 147 9.90 5.27 12.36
C PHE A 147 10.14 4.31 13.54
N GLY A 148 9.57 4.62 14.71
CA GLY A 148 9.77 3.81 15.92
C GLY A 148 8.98 2.50 15.96
N GLY A 149 7.98 2.31 15.08
CA GLY A 149 7.10 1.14 15.06
C GLY A 149 5.79 1.31 15.82
N TRP A 150 5.64 2.35 16.65
CA TRP A 150 4.40 2.64 17.38
C TRP A 150 3.22 2.84 16.43
N SER A 151 2.22 1.98 16.55
CA SER A 151 1.05 1.97 15.67
C SER A 151 -0.26 1.67 16.44
N PRO A 152 -0.60 2.44 17.48
CA PRO A 152 -1.87 2.34 18.18
C PRO A 152 -3.07 2.67 17.28
N ARG A 153 -4.24 2.17 17.67
CA ARG A 153 -5.54 2.44 17.04
C ARG A 153 -6.20 3.68 17.67
N LEU A 154 -6.92 4.46 16.85
CA LEU A 154 -7.86 5.50 17.32
C LEU A 154 -8.97 4.88 18.17
N LEU A 155 -9.23 5.48 19.32
CA LEU A 155 -10.25 5.02 20.25
C LEU A 155 -11.64 5.34 19.70
N ASP A 156 -12.55 4.38 19.74
CA ASP A 156 -13.97 4.59 19.45
C ASP A 156 -14.80 3.66 20.33
N THR A 157 -15.37 4.24 21.39
CA THR A 157 -16.17 3.56 22.42
C THR A 157 -17.34 4.45 22.80
N ASP A 158 -18.34 3.88 23.48
CA ASP A 158 -19.54 4.63 23.91
C ASP A 158 -19.23 5.87 24.77
N THR A 159 -18.08 5.91 25.47
CA THR A 159 -17.73 7.00 26.38
C THR A 159 -16.61 7.90 25.89
N ASP A 160 -15.82 7.42 24.94
CA ASP A 160 -14.60 8.08 24.47
C ASP A 160 -14.37 7.74 23.00
N THR A 161 -14.26 8.77 22.15
CA THR A 161 -14.02 8.60 20.72
C THR A 161 -13.06 9.68 20.23
N GLU A 162 -12.06 9.26 19.48
CA GLU A 162 -11.15 10.11 18.71
C GLU A 162 -11.56 10.18 17.24
N MET A 163 -12.67 9.52 16.87
CA MET A 163 -13.26 9.55 15.53
C MET A 163 -14.73 9.98 15.60
N PRO A 164 -15.01 11.19 16.11
CA PRO A 164 -16.39 11.63 16.33
C PRO A 164 -17.13 11.77 14.99
N ARG A 165 -18.39 11.28 14.94
CA ARG A 165 -19.17 11.11 13.68
C ARG A 165 -19.70 12.42 13.08
N ASP A 166 -19.59 13.53 13.79
CA ASP A 166 -19.84 14.87 13.25
C ASP A 166 -18.62 15.45 12.51
N ARG A 167 -17.45 14.80 12.64
CA ARG A 167 -16.21 15.15 11.93
C ARG A 167 -15.80 14.09 10.91
N TRP A 168 -15.84 12.82 11.31
CA TRP A 168 -15.53 11.70 10.43
C TRP A 168 -16.80 11.20 9.74
N PRO A 169 -16.74 10.88 8.42
CA PRO A 169 -17.82 10.17 7.76
C PRO A 169 -18.15 8.85 8.47
N ASP A 170 -19.43 8.63 8.75
CA ASP A 170 -19.89 7.48 9.55
C ASP A 170 -19.54 6.12 8.90
N SER A 171 -19.59 6.08 7.57
CA SER A 171 -19.19 4.90 6.78
C SER A 171 -17.70 4.56 6.99
N VAL A 172 -16.83 5.57 7.04
CA VAL A 172 -15.39 5.36 7.21
C VAL A 172 -15.09 4.76 8.56
N VAL A 173 -15.63 5.35 9.63
CA VAL A 173 -15.31 4.89 10.99
C VAL A 173 -15.91 3.50 11.26
N THR A 174 -17.09 3.20 10.69
CA THR A 174 -17.67 1.85 10.71
C THR A 174 -16.78 0.84 10.00
N ASP A 175 -16.38 1.12 8.76
CA ASP A 175 -15.49 0.25 7.97
C ASP A 175 -14.14 0.02 8.68
N LEU A 176 -13.56 1.07 9.27
CA LEU A 176 -12.32 1.00 10.03
C LEU A 176 -12.46 0.06 11.23
N ASN A 177 -13.53 0.19 12.01
CA ASN A 177 -13.76 -0.61 13.20
C ASN A 177 -14.11 -2.08 12.88
N ASP A 178 -14.92 -2.32 11.86
CA ASP A 178 -15.45 -3.64 11.53
C ASP A 178 -14.43 -4.52 10.79
N LYS A 179 -13.54 -3.90 10.00
CA LYS A 179 -12.62 -4.62 9.11
C LYS A 179 -11.20 -4.07 9.13
N TYR A 180 -11.01 -2.81 8.76
CA TYR A 180 -9.70 -2.37 8.28
C TYR A 180 -8.65 -2.18 9.38
N PHE A 181 -9.03 -1.88 10.63
CA PHE A 181 -8.05 -1.87 11.73
C PHE A 181 -7.48 -3.26 12.02
N ALA A 182 -8.32 -4.30 11.99
CA ALA A 182 -7.86 -5.67 12.22
C ALA A 182 -6.91 -6.13 11.11
N GLU A 183 -7.29 -5.91 9.85
CA GLU A 183 -6.42 -6.27 8.71
C GLU A 183 -5.13 -5.45 8.66
N ALA A 184 -5.19 -4.14 8.98
CA ALA A 184 -4.00 -3.30 9.04
C ALA A 184 -3.06 -3.75 10.16
N ALA A 185 -3.60 -4.10 11.33
CA ALA A 185 -2.82 -4.59 12.46
C ALA A 185 -2.12 -5.90 12.11
N GLN A 186 -2.81 -6.84 11.45
CA GLN A 186 -2.21 -8.06 10.93
C GLN A 186 -1.12 -7.79 9.89
N GLN A 187 -1.34 -6.85 8.97
CA GLN A 187 -0.39 -6.52 7.91
C GLN A 187 0.94 -5.96 8.45
N ILE A 188 0.87 -5.13 9.50
CA ILE A 188 2.07 -4.49 10.08
C ILE A 188 2.54 -5.17 11.38
N GLY A 189 1.85 -6.23 11.83
CA GLY A 189 2.23 -7.06 12.96
C GLY A 189 1.97 -6.46 14.34
N THR A 190 0.98 -5.57 14.49
CA THR A 190 0.62 -4.97 15.80
C THR A 190 -0.47 -5.73 16.53
N ASP A 191 -1.05 -6.76 15.93
CA ASP A 191 -2.06 -7.65 16.51
C ASP A 191 -1.46 -8.73 17.43
N GLN A 192 -0.14 -8.75 17.61
CA GLN A 192 0.56 -9.77 18.39
C GLN A 192 1.50 -9.13 19.42
N THR A 193 1.79 -9.87 20.49
CA THR A 193 2.81 -9.46 21.47
C THR A 193 4.19 -9.53 20.84
N ASN A 194 5.02 -8.53 21.09
CA ASN A 194 6.36 -8.44 20.51
C ASN A 194 7.33 -9.48 21.12
N ASP A 195 7.89 -10.35 20.29
CA ASP A 195 8.82 -11.40 20.71
C ASP A 195 10.15 -10.87 21.31
N PHE A 196 10.57 -9.66 20.93
CA PHE A 196 11.80 -9.01 21.44
C PHE A 196 11.59 -8.29 22.78
N ILE A 197 10.34 -7.96 23.11
CA ILE A 197 9.96 -7.14 24.25
C ILE A 197 9.05 -7.99 25.13
N SER A 198 9.67 -8.88 25.90
CA SER A 198 8.98 -9.87 26.72
C SER A 198 9.83 -10.30 27.92
N GLY A 199 9.22 -11.04 28.84
CA GLY A 199 9.90 -11.68 29.97
C GLY A 199 9.67 -11.02 31.34
N PRO A 200 10.34 -11.51 32.40
CA PRO A 200 10.02 -11.17 33.78
C PRO A 200 10.03 -9.67 34.14
N MET A 201 10.99 -8.87 33.64
CA MET A 201 11.01 -7.43 33.89
C MET A 201 9.82 -6.73 33.22
N HIS A 202 9.51 -7.11 31.99
CA HIS A 202 8.36 -6.56 31.26
C HIS A 202 7.05 -6.92 31.98
N ASP A 203 6.88 -8.17 32.41
CA ASP A 203 5.71 -8.62 33.18
C ASP A 203 5.57 -7.85 34.51
N ALA A 204 6.69 -7.63 35.22
CA ALA A 204 6.71 -6.88 36.48
C ALA A 204 6.34 -5.39 36.27
N LEU A 205 6.92 -4.74 35.25
CA LEU A 205 6.60 -3.36 34.88
C LEU A 205 5.12 -3.22 34.51
N ARG A 206 4.61 -4.11 33.65
CA ARG A 206 3.20 -4.12 33.23
C ARG A 206 2.26 -4.27 34.41
N LYS A 207 2.55 -5.23 35.29
CA LYS A 207 1.72 -5.47 36.48
C LYS A 207 1.72 -4.27 37.42
N GLN A 208 2.89 -3.68 37.70
CA GLN A 208 3.00 -2.53 38.59
C GLN A 208 2.28 -1.30 38.05
N LEU A 209 2.39 -1.05 36.74
CA LEU A 209 1.66 0.01 36.06
C LEU A 209 0.14 -0.22 36.10
N PHE A 210 -0.29 -1.44 35.79
CA PHE A 210 -1.70 -1.85 35.86
C PHE A 210 -2.29 -1.63 37.26
N ASP A 211 -1.59 -2.09 38.31
CA ASP A 211 -2.03 -1.91 39.70
C ASP A 211 -2.07 -0.43 40.08
N GLY A 212 -1.11 0.38 39.61
CA GLY A 212 -1.09 1.83 39.82
C GLY A 212 -2.28 2.54 39.20
N ILE A 213 -2.59 2.26 37.92
CA ILE A 213 -3.76 2.82 37.22
C ILE A 213 -5.05 2.36 37.89
N LYS A 214 -5.16 1.07 38.24
CA LYS A 214 -6.33 0.52 38.96
C LYS A 214 -6.55 1.19 40.32
N ALA A 215 -5.47 1.52 41.02
CA ALA A 215 -5.48 2.27 42.28
C ALA A 215 -5.64 3.80 42.09
N ASN A 216 -5.92 4.27 40.87
CA ASN A 216 -6.13 5.68 40.54
C ASN A 216 -4.91 6.57 40.85
N LYS A 217 -3.69 6.03 40.76
CA LYS A 217 -2.44 6.79 40.93
C LYS A 217 -2.09 7.64 39.72
N VAL A 218 -2.70 7.36 38.56
CA VAL A 218 -2.59 8.14 37.33
C VAL A 218 -4.02 8.54 36.93
N PRO A 219 -4.56 9.66 37.47
CA PRO A 219 -5.99 9.98 37.35
C PRO A 219 -6.50 10.09 35.91
N ASP A 220 -5.70 10.67 35.02
CA ASP A 220 -6.07 10.93 33.62
C ASP A 220 -5.83 9.72 32.70
N ALA A 221 -5.29 8.61 33.22
CA ALA A 221 -5.20 7.36 32.46
C ALA A 221 -6.59 6.72 32.32
N ILE A 222 -6.96 6.35 31.09
CA ILE A 222 -8.14 5.55 30.84
C ILE A 222 -7.90 4.15 31.39
N LYS A 223 -8.78 3.71 32.28
CA LYS A 223 -8.67 2.40 32.94
C LYS A 223 -8.68 1.28 31.88
N PRO A 224 -7.80 0.26 31.95
CA PRO A 224 -7.78 -0.86 31.01
C PRO A 224 -9.13 -1.56 30.81
N ALA A 225 -9.96 -1.67 31.84
CA ALA A 225 -11.34 -2.17 31.73
C ALA A 225 -12.20 -1.46 30.66
N LYS A 226 -11.89 -0.20 30.31
CA LYS A 226 -12.62 0.64 29.34
C LYS A 226 -11.97 0.69 27.96
N LEU A 227 -10.81 0.07 27.77
CA LEU A 227 -10.10 0.05 26.49
C LEU A 227 -10.43 -1.23 25.71
N PRO A 228 -10.47 -1.19 24.37
CA PRO A 228 -10.47 -2.40 23.56
C PRO A 228 -9.13 -3.16 23.71
N LEU A 229 -9.16 -4.48 23.50
CA LEU A 229 -7.94 -5.27 23.36
C LEU A 229 -7.52 -5.25 21.89
N HIS A 230 -6.29 -4.85 21.60
CA HIS A 230 -5.76 -4.77 20.23
C HIS A 230 -5.10 -6.07 19.76
N LEU A 231 -4.80 -6.99 20.68
CA LEU A 231 -4.12 -8.25 20.40
C LEU A 231 -5.10 -9.36 20.01
N ASP A 232 -4.74 -10.12 18.98
CA ASP A 232 -5.34 -11.41 18.65
C ASP A 232 -4.67 -12.51 19.50
N LEU A 233 -5.28 -12.80 20.65
CA LEU A 233 -4.75 -13.74 21.63
C LEU A 233 -5.28 -15.16 21.41
N PRO A 234 -4.47 -16.20 21.66
CA PRO A 234 -4.94 -17.58 21.61
C PRO A 234 -6.08 -17.82 22.62
N PRO A 235 -6.93 -18.84 22.37
CA PRO A 235 -7.99 -19.21 23.31
C PRO A 235 -7.41 -19.65 24.65
N GLY A 236 -8.14 -19.39 25.74
CA GLY A 236 -7.78 -19.84 27.11
C GLY A 236 -7.02 -18.83 27.97
N ILE A 237 -6.62 -17.67 27.45
CA ILE A 237 -6.01 -16.61 28.28
C ILE A 237 -7.02 -16.06 29.30
N PRO A 238 -6.71 -16.02 30.61
CA PRO A 238 -7.62 -15.53 31.64
C PRO A 238 -8.03 -14.06 31.45
N ALA A 239 -9.28 -13.71 31.78
CA ALA A 239 -9.81 -12.35 31.62
C ALA A 239 -8.97 -11.28 32.33
N ALA A 240 -8.50 -11.56 33.55
CA ALA A 240 -7.65 -10.63 34.31
C ALA A 240 -6.30 -10.36 33.60
N MET A 241 -5.77 -11.36 32.88
CA MET A 241 -4.54 -11.20 32.11
C MET A 241 -4.80 -10.46 30.80
N LYS A 242 -5.92 -10.75 30.12
CA LYS A 242 -6.37 -9.97 28.95
C LYS A 242 -6.51 -8.48 29.27
N GLU A 243 -6.99 -8.14 30.47
CA GLU A 243 -7.09 -6.75 30.90
C GLU A 243 -5.71 -6.08 31.07
N GLN A 244 -4.74 -6.79 31.64
CA GLN A 244 -3.36 -6.29 31.74
C GLN A 244 -2.71 -6.10 30.37
N PHE A 245 -2.97 -7.01 29.42
CA PHE A 245 -2.42 -6.94 28.06
C PHE A 245 -2.93 -5.75 27.25
N LYS A 246 -3.93 -5.01 27.72
CA LYS A 246 -4.31 -3.72 27.10
C LYS A 246 -3.27 -2.62 27.30
N LEU A 247 -2.27 -2.85 28.17
CA LEU A 247 -1.10 -2.00 28.34
C LEU A 247 0.08 -2.44 27.45
N GLU A 248 -0.05 -3.51 26.67
CA GLU A 248 0.97 -3.88 25.68
C GLU A 248 1.16 -2.78 24.67
N ALA A 249 2.42 -2.57 24.26
CA ALA A 249 2.75 -1.61 23.22
C ALA A 249 2.32 -2.14 21.84
N PRO A 250 1.47 -1.42 21.09
CA PRO A 250 1.12 -1.79 19.72
C PRO A 250 2.28 -1.41 18.80
N LEU A 251 3.23 -2.33 18.62
CA LEU A 251 4.45 -2.14 17.85
C LEU A 251 4.39 -2.94 16.55
N ALA A 252 4.72 -2.28 15.43
CA ALA A 252 4.84 -2.89 14.11
C ALA A 252 6.16 -3.67 13.97
N VAL A 253 6.32 -4.70 14.80
CA VAL A 253 7.54 -5.49 15.00
C VAL A 253 7.14 -6.95 15.10
N LYS A 254 7.67 -7.81 14.22
CA LYS A 254 7.28 -9.22 14.16
C LYS A 254 8.43 -10.16 13.81
N SER A 255 8.87 -10.94 14.79
CA SER A 255 10.02 -11.85 14.61
C SER A 255 9.64 -13.23 14.07
N ARG A 256 8.36 -13.61 14.16
CA ARG A 256 7.80 -14.89 13.72
C ARG A 256 6.58 -14.67 12.84
N GLU A 257 6.53 -15.37 11.71
CA GLU A 257 5.45 -15.24 10.74
C GLU A 257 4.77 -16.57 10.41
N GLY A 258 3.51 -16.49 9.97
CA GLY A 258 2.79 -17.62 9.40
C GLY A 258 3.35 -18.02 8.03
N SER A 259 2.94 -19.19 7.52
CA SER A 259 3.37 -19.64 6.18
C SER A 259 3.02 -18.60 5.10
N GLY A 260 4.01 -18.20 4.29
CA GLY A 260 3.83 -17.25 3.18
C GLY A 260 4.14 -15.78 3.51
N LEU A 261 4.52 -15.46 4.75
CA LEU A 261 5.04 -14.15 5.16
C LEU A 261 6.50 -14.27 5.62
N PHE A 262 7.34 -13.30 5.27
CA PHE A 262 8.71 -13.20 5.79
C PHE A 262 8.67 -12.39 7.09
N PRO A 263 9.28 -12.86 8.20
CA PRO A 263 9.32 -12.08 9.43
C PRO A 263 10.04 -10.77 9.17
N PHE A 264 9.40 -9.66 9.51
CA PHE A 264 9.98 -8.32 9.47
C PHE A 264 10.25 -7.90 10.91
N ASN A 265 11.53 -7.82 11.29
CA ASN A 265 11.87 -7.41 12.66
C ASN A 265 11.20 -6.07 13.00
N LYS A 266 11.35 -5.04 12.16
CA LYS A 266 10.50 -3.84 12.17
C LYS A 266 9.90 -3.61 10.79
N PHE A 267 8.60 -3.29 10.75
CA PHE A 267 7.86 -3.10 9.50
C PHE A 267 8.43 -1.92 8.69
N SER A 268 8.37 -2.05 7.37
CA SER A 268 8.42 -0.92 6.43
C SER A 268 7.57 -1.28 5.23
N SER A 269 7.21 -0.32 4.38
CA SER A 269 6.44 -0.63 3.17
C SER A 269 7.27 -1.28 2.05
N MET A 270 8.61 -1.36 2.19
CA MET A 270 9.52 -1.88 1.15
C MET A 270 9.26 -3.35 0.76
N PRO A 271 9.09 -4.29 1.71
CA PRO A 271 8.71 -5.66 1.37
C PRO A 271 7.43 -5.77 0.52
N LEU A 272 6.48 -4.84 0.69
CA LEU A 272 5.26 -4.80 -0.11
C LEU A 272 5.57 -4.47 -1.58
N VAL A 273 6.37 -3.43 -1.81
CA VAL A 273 6.80 -3.02 -3.16
C VAL A 273 7.57 -4.15 -3.84
N ILE A 274 8.53 -4.76 -3.13
CA ILE A 274 9.34 -5.86 -3.66
C ILE A 274 8.45 -7.03 -4.09
N LYS A 275 7.48 -7.41 -3.25
CA LYS A 275 6.53 -8.49 -3.53
C LYS A 275 5.70 -8.18 -4.78
N ALA A 276 5.12 -6.98 -4.88
CA ALA A 276 4.32 -6.56 -6.02
C ALA A 276 5.14 -6.51 -7.32
N SER A 277 6.32 -5.89 -7.31
CA SER A 277 7.19 -5.79 -8.48
C SER A 277 7.63 -7.16 -9.00
N ARG A 278 7.98 -8.10 -8.10
CA ARG A 278 8.35 -9.47 -8.49
C ARG A 278 7.18 -10.25 -9.06
N ALA A 279 6.01 -10.19 -8.42
CA ALA A 279 4.81 -10.84 -8.91
C ALA A 279 4.41 -10.31 -10.30
N ALA A 280 4.41 -8.97 -10.48
CA ALA A 280 4.11 -8.36 -11.76
C ALA A 280 5.11 -8.74 -12.87
N ALA A 281 6.39 -8.89 -12.54
CA ALA A 281 7.39 -9.39 -13.48
C ALA A 281 7.13 -10.85 -13.86
N THR A 282 6.82 -11.72 -12.89
CA THR A 282 6.45 -13.12 -13.17
C THR A 282 5.18 -13.22 -14.02
N GLU A 283 4.14 -12.44 -13.70
CA GLU A 283 2.89 -12.38 -14.48
C GLU A 283 3.13 -11.96 -15.93
N SER A 284 4.05 -11.02 -16.18
CA SER A 284 4.35 -10.55 -17.54
C SER A 284 5.33 -11.44 -18.32
N MET A 285 6.04 -12.36 -17.65
CA MET A 285 6.97 -13.30 -18.27
C MET A 285 6.30 -14.57 -18.82
N HIS A 286 5.17 -14.99 -18.23
CA HIS A 286 4.62 -16.35 -18.29
C HIS A 286 4.07 -16.81 -19.67
N ALA A 287 4.40 -16.09 -20.74
CA ALA A 287 3.87 -16.30 -22.08
C ALA A 287 4.93 -16.24 -23.19
N VAL A 288 5.86 -15.29 -23.13
CA VAL A 288 6.79 -15.01 -24.23
C VAL A 288 8.24 -15.39 -23.91
N GLY A 289 8.50 -15.89 -22.69
CA GLY A 289 9.84 -16.32 -22.26
C GLY A 289 10.79 -15.18 -21.88
N TYR A 290 10.31 -13.93 -21.88
CA TYR A 290 11.01 -12.74 -21.40
C TYR A 290 10.02 -11.75 -20.75
N PRO A 291 10.46 -10.83 -19.87
CA PRO A 291 9.56 -9.86 -19.25
C PRO A 291 8.98 -8.86 -20.27
N ASP A 292 7.67 -8.89 -20.48
CA ASP A 292 6.97 -7.88 -21.31
C ASP A 292 6.48 -6.70 -20.46
N ASN A 293 7.16 -5.56 -20.54
CA ASN A 293 6.76 -4.35 -19.82
C ASN A 293 5.37 -3.84 -20.23
N VAL A 294 4.91 -4.12 -21.45
CA VAL A 294 3.57 -3.73 -21.93
C VAL A 294 2.46 -4.39 -21.12
N LYS A 295 2.72 -5.61 -20.63
CA LYS A 295 1.78 -6.39 -19.81
C LYS A 295 2.09 -6.31 -18.31
N LYS A 296 3.17 -5.64 -17.92
CA LYS A 296 3.53 -5.48 -16.51
C LYS A 296 2.51 -4.55 -15.82
N ARG A 297 1.79 -5.11 -14.84
CA ARG A 297 0.72 -4.42 -14.10
C ARG A 297 1.21 -3.51 -12.97
N PHE A 298 2.46 -3.64 -12.55
CA PHE A 298 3.02 -2.86 -11.46
C PHE A 298 4.40 -2.35 -11.84
N MET A 299 4.58 -1.03 -11.89
CA MET A 299 5.85 -0.39 -12.21
C MET A 299 6.16 0.69 -11.18
N VAL A 300 7.43 0.78 -10.79
CA VAL A 300 7.92 1.76 -9.80
C VAL A 300 8.99 2.59 -10.46
N VAL A 301 8.80 3.90 -10.54
CA VAL A 301 9.77 4.83 -11.15
C VAL A 301 10.35 5.72 -10.04
N PRO A 302 11.54 5.39 -9.50
CA PRO A 302 12.28 6.27 -8.61
C PRO A 302 12.86 7.46 -9.39
N HIS A 303 13.55 8.38 -8.72
CA HIS A 303 14.14 9.58 -9.33
C HIS A 303 13.14 10.44 -10.13
N CYS A 304 11.87 10.37 -9.75
CA CYS A 304 10.76 11.05 -10.39
C CYS A 304 10.10 12.00 -9.38
N ARG A 305 10.52 13.26 -9.38
CA ARG A 305 9.92 14.27 -8.52
C ARG A 305 8.71 14.86 -9.23
N VAL A 306 7.52 14.47 -8.80
CA VAL A 306 6.28 15.08 -9.27
C VAL A 306 6.21 16.52 -8.77
N ILE A 307 6.11 17.47 -9.68
CA ILE A 307 6.12 18.90 -9.38
C ILE A 307 4.73 19.53 -9.52
N ARG A 308 3.86 18.96 -10.37
CA ARG A 308 2.50 19.47 -10.59
C ARG A 308 1.61 18.42 -11.26
N LEU A 309 0.32 18.45 -10.97
CA LEU A 309 -0.71 17.76 -11.77
C LEU A 309 -1.29 18.75 -12.77
N VAL A 310 -1.30 18.36 -14.05
CA VAL A 310 -1.93 19.12 -15.12
C VAL A 310 -3.43 18.87 -15.03
N THR A 311 -4.19 19.94 -14.88
CA THR A 311 -5.64 19.86 -14.69
C THR A 311 -6.42 20.67 -15.72
N ASN A 312 -7.57 20.14 -16.12
CA ASN A 312 -8.61 20.86 -16.83
C ASN A 312 -9.72 21.22 -15.82
N VAL A 313 -9.98 22.51 -15.62
CA VAL A 313 -10.98 22.99 -14.66
C VAL A 313 -12.11 23.69 -15.42
N GLN A 314 -13.34 23.21 -15.24
CA GLN A 314 -14.55 23.78 -15.82
C GLN A 314 -15.62 23.93 -14.75
N ASN A 315 -16.19 25.14 -14.61
CA ASN A 315 -17.21 25.45 -13.60
C ASN A 315 -16.82 25.05 -12.16
N GLY A 316 -15.53 25.19 -11.82
CA GLY A 316 -15.00 24.82 -10.51
C GLY A 316 -14.81 23.31 -10.28
N LEU A 317 -14.99 22.47 -11.31
CA LEU A 317 -14.70 21.04 -11.28
C LEU A 317 -13.45 20.75 -12.09
N GLY A 318 -12.47 20.10 -11.47
CA GLY A 318 -11.20 19.72 -12.06
C GLY A 318 -11.17 18.26 -12.53
N ARG A 319 -10.34 18.00 -13.53
CA ARG A 319 -9.89 16.65 -13.91
C ARG A 319 -8.39 16.67 -14.16
N VAL A 320 -7.65 15.70 -13.61
CA VAL A 320 -6.23 15.53 -13.89
C VAL A 320 -6.06 14.85 -15.25
N THR A 321 -5.27 15.47 -16.13
CA THR A 321 -4.98 14.98 -17.49
C THR A 321 -3.50 14.67 -17.70
N GLY A 322 -2.63 15.01 -16.74
CA GLY A 322 -1.20 14.72 -16.80
C GLY A 322 -0.51 14.87 -15.45
N VAL A 323 0.63 14.20 -15.29
CA VAL A 323 1.52 14.33 -14.13
C VAL A 323 2.86 14.88 -14.60
N GLU A 324 3.16 16.13 -14.24
CA GLU A 324 4.43 16.80 -14.58
C GLU A 324 5.49 16.44 -13.54
N CYS A 325 6.63 15.94 -14.01
CA CYS A 325 7.72 15.44 -13.19
C CYS A 325 9.05 16.04 -13.64
N GLU A 326 9.95 16.34 -12.70
CA GLU A 326 11.38 16.44 -12.99
C GLU A 326 12.02 15.06 -12.75
N THR A 327 12.63 14.50 -13.79
CA THR A 327 13.37 13.24 -13.71
C THR A 327 14.87 13.48 -13.72
N TYR A 328 15.59 12.69 -12.95
CA TYR A 328 17.05 12.69 -12.93
C TYR A 328 17.56 11.47 -13.70
N LEU A 329 18.22 11.70 -14.84
CA LEU A 329 18.95 10.63 -15.52
C LEU A 329 20.40 10.65 -15.00
N PRO A 330 20.84 9.64 -14.23
CA PRO A 330 22.26 9.51 -13.94
C PRO A 330 23.00 9.23 -15.25
N ILE A 331 23.87 10.15 -15.66
CA ILE A 331 24.92 9.84 -16.64
C ILE A 331 25.99 9.08 -15.85
N CYS A 332 26.36 7.88 -16.30
CA CYS A 332 27.44 7.10 -15.70
C CYS A 332 28.65 8.01 -15.39
N GLY A 333 29.02 8.17 -14.11
CA GLY A 333 30.07 9.11 -13.69
C GLY A 333 29.94 9.59 -12.24
N ASP A 334 30.86 10.47 -11.82
CA ASP A 334 31.03 11.01 -10.46
C ASP A 334 29.88 11.92 -9.95
N GLY A 335 28.73 11.91 -10.62
CA GLY A 335 27.56 12.74 -10.28
C GLY A 335 27.68 14.21 -10.69
N SER A 336 28.76 14.63 -11.36
CA SER A 336 28.96 16.03 -11.79
C SER A 336 28.10 16.46 -13.00
N SER A 337 27.45 15.52 -13.69
CA SER A 337 26.56 15.80 -14.83
C SER A 337 25.27 14.97 -14.74
N VAL A 338 24.24 15.53 -14.10
CA VAL A 338 22.87 14.98 -14.11
C VAL A 338 22.07 15.74 -15.16
N GLN A 339 21.56 15.06 -16.18
CA GLN A 339 20.57 15.67 -17.06
C GLN A 339 19.21 15.66 -16.35
N LYS A 340 18.76 16.85 -15.98
CA LYS A 340 17.39 17.09 -15.53
C LYS A 340 16.50 17.19 -16.75
N GLN A 341 15.41 16.43 -16.76
CA GLN A 341 14.41 16.50 -17.81
C GLN A 341 13.04 16.68 -17.18
N ARG A 342 12.23 17.59 -17.74
CA ARG A 342 10.81 17.65 -17.43
C ARG A 342 10.05 16.70 -18.35
N VAL A 343 9.23 15.85 -17.74
CA VAL A 343 8.42 14.85 -18.42
C VAL A 343 6.98 15.02 -17.94
N THR A 344 6.01 14.87 -18.85
CA THR A 344 4.60 14.78 -18.48
C THR A 344 4.11 13.39 -18.79
N ILE A 345 3.66 12.66 -17.76
CA ILE A 345 2.99 11.37 -17.91
C ILE A 345 1.51 11.66 -18.22
N PRO A 346 0.96 11.22 -19.37
CA PRO A 346 -0.46 11.39 -19.67
C PRO A 346 -1.36 10.63 -18.69
N VAL A 347 -2.48 11.24 -18.30
CA VAL A 347 -3.53 10.59 -17.50
C VAL A 347 -4.78 10.47 -18.37
N PRO A 348 -5.15 9.26 -18.85
CA PRO A 348 -6.33 9.08 -19.69
C PRO A 348 -7.64 9.26 -18.90
N ASP A 349 -8.76 9.31 -19.62
CA ASP A 349 -10.10 9.54 -19.01
C ASP A 349 -10.54 8.44 -18.04
N THR A 350 -9.99 7.23 -18.17
CA THR A 350 -10.28 6.11 -17.27
C THR A 350 -9.34 6.02 -16.07
N ALA A 351 -8.25 6.80 -16.05
CA ALA A 351 -7.22 6.68 -15.02
C ALA A 351 -7.46 7.59 -13.82
N ASN A 352 -6.96 7.12 -12.68
CA ASN A 352 -7.03 7.82 -11.40
C ASN A 352 -5.62 8.13 -10.87
N VAL A 353 -5.51 9.23 -10.13
CA VAL A 353 -4.26 9.69 -9.52
C VAL A 353 -4.41 9.69 -7.99
N VAL A 354 -3.45 9.09 -7.29
CA VAL A 354 -3.42 9.01 -5.83
C VAL A 354 -2.22 9.78 -5.29
N ILE A 355 -2.46 10.83 -4.51
CA ILE A 355 -1.43 11.65 -3.87
C ILE A 355 -1.07 11.04 -2.49
N ALA A 356 0.19 10.63 -2.31
CA ALA A 356 0.68 9.93 -1.12
C ALA A 356 2.11 10.36 -0.71
N LEU A 357 2.42 11.66 -0.81
CA LEU A 357 3.76 12.24 -0.58
C LEU A 357 4.11 12.51 0.89
N GLY A 358 3.28 12.05 1.82
CA GLY A 358 3.27 12.54 3.20
C GLY A 358 2.45 13.83 3.34
N THR A 359 2.14 14.21 4.57
CA THR A 359 1.05 15.18 4.83
C THR A 359 1.29 16.56 4.23
N ILE A 360 2.44 17.17 4.52
CA ILE A 360 2.74 18.54 4.07
C ILE A 360 2.89 18.58 2.55
N GLU A 361 3.66 17.65 1.98
CA GLU A 361 3.94 17.65 0.54
C GLU A 361 2.71 17.27 -0.30
N SER A 362 1.80 16.44 0.22
CA SER A 362 0.53 16.15 -0.46
C SER A 362 -0.35 17.40 -0.53
N ALA A 363 -0.42 18.18 0.55
CA ALA A 363 -1.15 19.46 0.57
C ALA A 363 -0.51 20.49 -0.37
N ARG A 364 0.83 20.59 -0.35
CA ARG A 364 1.59 21.45 -1.25
C ARG A 364 1.33 21.11 -2.72
N LEU A 365 1.42 19.84 -3.10
CA LEU A 365 1.15 19.42 -4.48
C LEU A 365 -0.29 19.74 -4.88
N ALA A 366 -1.27 19.54 -4.00
CA ALA A 366 -2.66 19.89 -4.25
C ALA A 366 -2.86 21.41 -4.45
N LEU A 367 -2.23 22.26 -3.62
CA LEU A 367 -2.24 23.72 -3.77
C LEU A 367 -1.65 24.17 -5.11
N LEU A 368 -0.56 23.52 -5.55
CA LEU A 368 0.09 23.80 -6.83
C LEU A 368 -0.75 23.35 -8.04
N SER A 369 -1.60 22.33 -7.87
CA SER A 369 -2.23 21.62 -8.99
C SER A 369 -3.70 21.94 -9.22
N PHE A 370 -4.43 22.36 -8.18
CA PHE A 370 -5.90 22.44 -8.21
C PHE A 370 -6.47 23.86 -8.15
N GLN A 371 -5.68 24.87 -8.53
CA GLN A 371 -6.17 26.26 -8.59
C GLN A 371 -7.45 26.36 -9.42
N GLY A 372 -8.46 27.04 -8.89
CA GLY A 372 -9.74 27.28 -9.56
C GLY A 372 -10.85 26.26 -9.29
N ILE A 373 -10.59 25.16 -8.56
CA ILE A 373 -11.68 24.26 -8.12
C ILE A 373 -12.53 24.91 -7.02
N LYS A 374 -13.80 24.48 -6.89
CA LYS A 374 -14.80 25.11 -6.01
C LYS A 374 -14.38 25.18 -4.53
N ASN A 375 -13.74 24.14 -4.00
CA ASN A 375 -13.30 24.06 -2.61
C ASN A 375 -11.78 24.23 -2.44
N TYR A 376 -11.12 24.95 -3.35
CA TYR A 376 -9.66 25.18 -3.31
C TYR A 376 -9.18 25.76 -1.97
N ASP A 377 -9.92 26.73 -1.41
CA ASP A 377 -9.58 27.41 -0.15
C ASP A 377 -9.64 26.50 1.09
N ARG A 378 -10.09 25.26 0.96
CA ARG A 378 -10.04 24.26 2.04
C ARG A 378 -8.71 23.52 2.09
N ILE A 379 -7.96 23.45 0.98
CA ILE A 379 -6.68 22.74 0.93
C ILE A 379 -5.69 23.41 1.88
N GLY A 380 -5.04 22.62 2.73
CA GLY A 380 -4.07 23.11 3.72
C GLY A 380 -4.69 23.58 5.03
N THR A 381 -6.02 23.64 5.15
CA THR A 381 -6.72 23.93 6.42
C THR A 381 -6.78 22.69 7.31
N ASN A 382 -7.06 22.83 8.61
CA ASN A 382 -7.09 21.71 9.57
C ASN A 382 -5.72 20.99 9.70
N LEU A 383 -4.62 21.75 9.65
CA LEU A 383 -3.31 21.18 9.93
C LEU A 383 -3.20 20.86 11.42
N MET A 384 -2.98 19.59 11.73
CA MET A 384 -2.74 19.08 13.08
C MET A 384 -1.37 18.39 13.14
N ALA A 385 -0.82 18.28 14.34
CA ALA A 385 0.30 17.42 14.66
C ALA A 385 0.25 17.03 16.13
N HIS A 386 1.12 16.14 16.58
CA HIS A 386 1.14 15.77 17.99
C HIS A 386 2.01 16.70 18.84
N LEU A 387 1.50 17.01 20.03
CA LEU A 387 2.28 17.48 21.17
C LEU A 387 3.24 16.36 21.62
N ARG A 388 4.46 16.69 22.03
CA ARG A 388 5.44 15.68 22.48
C ARG A 388 6.23 16.12 23.70
N SER A 389 6.27 15.25 24.71
CA SER A 389 7.15 15.41 25.86
C SER A 389 7.95 14.14 26.11
N ASN A 390 9.15 14.28 26.67
CA ASN A 390 9.96 13.15 27.12
C ASN A 390 10.43 13.37 28.55
N ILE A 391 10.24 12.36 29.41
CA ILE A 391 10.94 12.25 30.70
C ILE A 391 11.61 10.89 30.77
N THR A 392 12.89 10.88 31.15
CA THR A 392 13.62 9.65 31.42
C THR A 392 13.95 9.59 32.91
N ILE A 393 13.77 8.40 33.48
CA ILE A 393 14.07 8.09 34.88
C ILE A 393 14.93 6.84 34.99
N SER A 394 15.61 6.68 36.12
CA SER A 394 16.24 5.43 36.52
C SER A 394 15.74 5.03 37.90
N ILE A 395 15.16 3.84 38.01
CA ILE A 395 14.63 3.29 39.26
C ILE A 395 15.53 2.17 39.77
N PRO A 396 15.66 1.99 41.10
CA PRO A 396 16.26 0.77 41.66
C PRO A 396 15.45 -0.47 41.25
N ARG A 397 16.11 -1.60 40.94
CA ARG A 397 15.41 -2.87 40.64
C ARG A 397 14.48 -3.32 41.78
N THR A 398 14.81 -2.98 43.02
CA THR A 398 13.98 -3.23 44.22
C THR A 398 12.64 -2.50 44.19
N SER A 399 12.44 -1.55 43.29
CA SER A 399 11.14 -0.89 43.06
C SER A 399 10.12 -1.83 42.42
N LEU A 400 10.57 -2.90 41.75
CA LEU A 400 9.72 -3.93 41.15
C LEU A 400 9.63 -5.15 42.08
N SER A 401 8.71 -5.11 43.04
CA SER A 401 8.57 -6.17 44.06
C SER A 401 8.26 -7.57 43.49
N SER A 402 7.67 -7.66 42.29
CA SER A 402 7.35 -8.91 41.61
C SER A 402 8.48 -9.44 40.72
N LEU A 403 9.58 -8.69 40.55
CA LEU A 403 10.73 -9.11 39.77
C LEU A 403 11.65 -9.96 40.64
N ASP A 404 11.88 -11.21 40.24
CA ASP A 404 12.84 -12.07 40.93
C ASP A 404 14.25 -11.42 40.92
N PRO A 405 14.86 -11.20 42.10
CA PRO A 405 16.22 -10.65 42.21
C PRO A 405 17.30 -11.43 41.44
N ALA A 406 17.04 -12.70 41.11
CA ALA A 406 17.94 -13.52 40.30
C ALA A 406 17.91 -13.17 38.80
N VAL A 407 16.87 -12.47 38.31
CA VAL A 407 16.81 -12.01 36.92
C VAL A 407 17.77 -10.85 36.74
N LYS A 408 18.88 -11.09 36.04
CA LYS A 408 19.93 -10.09 35.76
C LYS A 408 20.22 -9.85 34.28
N ALA A 409 19.71 -10.70 33.38
CA ALA A 409 19.96 -10.58 31.95
C ALA A 409 19.39 -9.28 31.35
N LEU A 410 19.96 -8.83 30.23
CA LEU A 410 19.44 -7.71 29.44
C LEU A 410 17.99 -7.97 29.03
N GLN A 411 17.07 -7.11 29.46
CA GLN A 411 15.66 -7.15 29.11
C GLN A 411 15.20 -5.77 28.63
N ALA A 412 14.31 -5.78 27.65
CA ALA A 412 13.63 -4.59 27.15
C ALA A 412 12.13 -4.70 27.45
N SER A 413 11.48 -3.57 27.68
CA SER A 413 10.04 -3.48 27.88
C SER A 413 9.48 -2.28 27.10
N ALA A 414 8.29 -2.44 26.55
CA ALA A 414 7.50 -1.36 25.96
C ALA A 414 6.06 -1.49 26.47
N LEU A 415 5.49 -0.39 26.95
CA LEU A 415 4.12 -0.33 27.45
C LEU A 415 3.41 0.90 26.89
N PHE A 416 2.09 0.82 26.79
CA PHE A 416 1.23 1.85 26.26
C PHE A 416 0.14 2.23 27.27
N VAL A 417 -0.01 3.52 27.56
CA VAL A 417 -1.09 4.03 28.41
C VAL A 417 -1.90 5.05 27.64
N LYS A 418 -3.19 4.78 27.47
CA LYS A 418 -4.13 5.76 26.91
C LYS A 418 -4.59 6.71 28.02
N GLY A 419 -4.62 8.00 27.72
CA GLY A 419 -5.09 9.05 28.63
C GLY A 419 -6.17 9.92 28.00
N ARG A 420 -6.88 10.65 28.86
CA ARG A 420 -7.84 11.67 28.49
C ARG A 420 -7.88 12.78 29.53
N HIS A 421 -8.17 14.00 29.09
CA HIS A 421 -8.37 15.16 29.95
C HIS A 421 -9.70 15.82 29.61
N THR A 422 -10.41 16.38 30.59
CA THR A 422 -11.65 17.15 30.35
C THR A 422 -11.31 18.63 30.45
N PHE A 423 -11.54 19.38 29.38
CA PHE A 423 -11.14 20.78 29.30
C PHE A 423 -11.93 21.65 30.27
N SER A 424 -11.21 22.60 30.88
CA SER A 424 -11.75 23.54 31.86
C SER A 424 -12.80 24.50 31.26
N ASP A 425 -12.74 24.76 29.96
CA ASP A 425 -13.67 25.59 29.20
C ASP A 425 -15.00 24.89 28.86
N GLY A 426 -15.11 23.58 29.12
CA GLY A 426 -16.29 22.77 28.81
C GLY A 426 -16.44 22.35 27.36
N SER A 427 -15.42 22.57 26.51
CA SER A 427 -15.41 22.22 25.08
C SER A 427 -15.40 20.71 24.82
N GLY A 428 -15.11 19.90 25.84
CA GLY A 428 -15.15 18.45 25.76
C GLY A 428 -13.93 17.80 26.39
N LYS A 429 -13.37 16.81 25.70
CA LYS A 429 -12.20 16.06 26.16
C LYS A 429 -11.08 16.14 25.14
N GLY A 430 -9.84 16.14 25.63
CA GLY A 430 -8.65 15.90 24.83
C GLY A 430 -8.05 14.53 25.14
N TYR A 431 -7.34 13.95 24.19
CA TYR A 431 -6.73 12.62 24.29
C TYR A 431 -5.21 12.67 24.18
N PHE A 432 -4.56 11.82 24.97
CA PHE A 432 -3.11 11.61 24.91
C PHE A 432 -2.78 10.14 25.10
N HIS A 433 -1.53 9.77 24.86
CA HIS A 433 -0.99 8.50 25.33
C HIS A 433 0.46 8.63 25.79
N LEU A 434 0.89 7.64 26.58
CA LEU A 434 2.26 7.49 27.02
C LEU A 434 2.87 6.25 26.36
N GLN A 435 3.97 6.47 25.64
CA GLN A 435 4.86 5.45 25.12
C GLN A 435 5.97 5.23 26.13
N ILE A 436 6.02 4.05 26.74
CA ILE A 436 6.94 3.75 27.82
C ILE A 436 7.92 2.72 27.31
N THR A 437 9.20 3.07 27.24
CA THR A 437 10.29 2.15 26.87
C THR A 437 11.23 1.99 28.05
N ALA A 438 11.60 0.76 28.39
CA ALA A 438 12.52 0.49 29.49
C ALA A 438 13.57 -0.54 29.12
N ALA A 439 14.76 -0.41 29.72
CA ALA A 439 15.84 -1.39 29.64
C ALA A 439 16.46 -1.65 31.01
N GLY A 440 16.84 -2.91 31.24
CA GLY A 440 17.64 -3.38 32.38
C GLY A 440 18.76 -4.28 31.86
N LEU A 441 19.99 -4.19 32.38
CA LEU A 441 21.20 -4.89 31.89
C LEU A 441 21.85 -5.80 32.96
N ASP A 442 22.71 -6.70 32.47
CA ASP A 442 24.01 -7.05 33.08
C ASP A 442 25.09 -6.30 32.27
N LYS A 443 26.12 -5.74 32.95
CA LYS A 443 27.24 -4.91 32.43
C LYS A 443 27.37 -4.84 30.88
N LEU A 444 27.21 -3.64 30.30
CA LEU A 444 27.40 -3.38 28.85
C LEU A 444 28.68 -4.02 28.30
N THR A 445 28.52 -4.95 27.36
CA THR A 445 29.60 -5.41 26.46
C THR A 445 29.49 -4.70 25.12
N SER A 446 30.52 -4.81 24.27
CA SER A 446 30.55 -4.20 22.93
C SER A 446 29.38 -4.62 22.01
N ASP A 447 28.69 -5.74 22.30
CA ASP A 447 27.57 -6.24 21.51
C ASP A 447 26.19 -5.77 22.04
N SER A 448 26.13 -5.23 23.27
CA SER A 448 24.87 -4.85 23.93
C SER A 448 24.20 -3.61 23.29
N GLU A 449 24.99 -2.73 22.69
CA GLU A 449 24.50 -1.55 21.96
C GLU A 449 23.78 -1.95 20.66
N ALA A 450 24.32 -2.93 19.93
CA ALA A 450 23.71 -3.48 18.73
C ALA A 450 22.41 -4.25 19.03
N GLU A 451 22.31 -4.89 20.19
CA GLU A 451 21.07 -5.51 20.64
C GLU A 451 19.99 -4.48 21.03
N LEU A 452 20.34 -3.45 21.80
CA LEU A 452 19.41 -2.38 22.17
C LEU A 452 18.91 -1.62 20.93
N PHE A 453 19.80 -1.31 19.99
CA PHE A 453 19.47 -0.63 18.74
C PHE A 453 18.38 -1.36 17.93
N LYS A 454 18.39 -2.70 17.93
CA LYS A 454 17.39 -3.53 17.24
C LYS A 454 16.09 -3.71 18.04
N LYS A 455 16.17 -3.67 19.37
CA LYS A 455 15.05 -4.01 20.26
C LYS A 455 14.22 -2.80 20.69
N ILE A 456 14.82 -1.62 20.82
CA ILE A 456 14.07 -0.45 21.30
C ILE A 456 13.28 0.24 20.17
N PRO A 457 12.05 0.71 20.45
CA PRO A 457 11.24 1.43 19.47
C PRO A 457 11.89 2.75 19.01
N ASP A 458 12.28 3.61 19.95
CA ASP A 458 12.67 5.01 19.69
C ASP A 458 14.19 5.22 19.79
N LEU A 459 14.86 5.37 18.65
CA LEU A 459 16.33 5.52 18.60
C LEU A 459 16.86 6.81 19.25
N ASP A 460 16.07 7.87 19.26
CA ASP A 460 16.41 9.14 19.93
C ASP A 460 16.43 9.02 21.46
N SER A 461 15.91 7.92 22.02
CA SER A 461 15.99 7.59 23.45
C SER A 461 17.13 6.62 23.82
N MET A 462 17.98 6.22 22.86
CA MET A 462 19.08 5.27 23.11
C MET A 462 20.09 5.75 24.15
N LEU A 463 20.51 7.02 24.09
CA LEU A 463 21.64 7.54 24.88
C LEU A 463 21.40 7.42 26.41
N PRO A 464 20.24 7.82 26.96
CA PRO A 464 19.95 7.56 28.37
C PRO A 464 19.84 6.07 28.72
N LEU A 465 19.33 5.24 27.82
CA LEU A 465 19.21 3.78 28.02
C LEU A 465 20.58 3.07 28.04
N GLN A 466 21.64 3.70 27.52
CA GLN A 466 23.01 3.22 27.69
C GLN A 466 23.53 3.40 29.13
N GLN A 467 22.87 4.15 30.01
CA GLN A 467 23.29 4.31 31.42
C GLN A 467 22.79 3.18 32.36
N VAL A 468 22.13 2.16 31.81
CA VAL A 468 21.62 1.02 32.56
C VAL A 468 22.76 0.21 33.20
N ASN A 469 22.49 -0.38 34.38
CA ASN A 469 23.42 -1.25 35.10
C ASN A 469 22.67 -2.32 35.91
N ASP A 470 23.40 -3.23 36.56
CA ASP A 470 22.88 -4.38 37.31
C ASP A 470 21.95 -4.02 38.49
N HIS A 471 21.91 -2.75 38.89
CA HIS A 471 21.15 -2.28 40.05
C HIS A 471 19.92 -1.45 39.68
N THR A 472 19.82 -0.99 38.44
CA THR A 472 18.81 -0.02 38.02
C THR A 472 18.11 -0.41 36.73
N ILE A 473 16.93 0.18 36.52
CA ILE A 473 16.15 0.08 35.29
C ILE A 473 15.94 1.50 34.80
N VAL A 474 16.36 1.78 33.56
CA VAL A 474 16.12 3.08 32.93
C VAL A 474 14.82 3.00 32.14
N ILE A 475 13.97 4.00 32.32
CA ILE A 475 12.63 4.08 31.73
C ILE A 475 12.49 5.46 31.09
N THR A 476 12.16 5.48 29.80
CA THR A 476 11.74 6.70 29.09
C THR A 476 10.23 6.66 28.92
N ILE A 477 9.58 7.72 29.36
CA ILE A 477 8.13 7.94 29.24
C ILE A 477 7.96 9.11 28.26
N ARG A 478 7.45 8.79 27.08
CA ARG A 478 7.15 9.75 26.01
C ARG A 478 5.66 10.02 25.98
N GLY A 479 5.27 11.26 26.22
CA GLY A 479 3.89 11.72 26.06
C GLY A 479 3.63 12.16 24.62
N ILE A 480 2.51 11.71 24.06
CA ILE A 480 1.99 12.15 22.77
C ILE A 480 0.54 12.60 22.97
N GLY A 481 0.27 13.88 22.70
CA GLY A 481 -1.05 14.49 22.86
C GLY A 481 -1.59 14.99 21.53
N GLU A 482 -2.91 14.92 21.35
CA GLU A 482 -3.54 15.51 20.17
C GLU A 482 -3.43 17.04 20.18
N THR A 483 -3.54 17.64 18.99
CA THR A 483 -3.84 19.07 18.87
C THR A 483 -5.27 19.25 18.42
N GLN A 484 -5.87 20.36 18.82
CA GLN A 484 -7.24 20.71 18.50
C GLN A 484 -7.44 20.76 16.97
N GLU A 485 -8.43 20.00 16.50
CA GLU A 485 -8.86 20.02 15.11
C GLU A 485 -9.55 21.35 14.74
N GLN A 486 -9.65 21.61 13.45
CA GLN A 486 -10.29 22.80 12.86
C GLN A 486 -9.76 24.13 13.39
N ASN A 487 -8.54 24.15 13.92
CA ASN A 487 -7.87 25.35 14.37
C ASN A 487 -7.52 26.25 13.16
N PRO A 488 -8.16 27.43 13.00
CA PRO A 488 -7.93 28.30 11.84
C PRO A 488 -6.52 28.91 11.83
N GLY A 489 -5.83 28.92 12.97
CA GLY A 489 -4.45 29.40 13.08
C GLY A 489 -3.39 28.40 12.62
N SER A 490 -3.75 27.13 12.38
CA SER A 490 -2.84 26.09 11.92
C SER A 490 -3.16 25.68 10.48
N ASN A 491 -2.23 25.91 9.56
CA ASN A 491 -2.46 25.67 8.13
C ASN A 491 -1.17 25.46 7.33
N ILE A 492 -1.36 25.04 6.08
CA ILE A 492 -0.33 24.98 5.04
C ILE A 492 -0.75 25.92 3.91
N THR A 493 0.13 26.84 3.53
CA THR A 493 -0.03 27.68 2.34
C THR A 493 1.18 27.55 1.42
N LEU A 494 1.13 28.18 0.24
CA LEU A 494 2.31 28.35 -0.60
C LEU A 494 3.10 29.58 -0.15
N LYS A 495 4.43 29.46 -0.13
CA LYS A 495 5.35 30.56 0.12
C LYS A 495 5.66 31.26 -1.21
N ASN A 496 5.25 32.52 -1.34
CA ASN A 496 5.27 33.24 -2.62
C ASN A 496 6.66 33.74 -3.05
N ASP A 497 7.59 33.86 -2.10
CA ASP A 497 8.92 34.47 -2.25
C ASP A 497 10.06 33.44 -2.22
N GLU A 498 9.77 32.14 -2.13
CA GLU A 498 10.79 31.10 -2.05
C GLU A 498 10.42 29.84 -2.84
N THR A 499 11.39 29.32 -3.58
CA THR A 499 11.30 28.03 -4.27
C THR A 499 12.19 26.98 -3.62
N ASP A 500 11.86 25.72 -3.87
CA ASP A 500 12.68 24.57 -3.53
C ASP A 500 13.83 24.37 -4.55
N GLU A 501 14.61 23.31 -4.36
CA GLU A 501 15.78 22.96 -5.17
C GLU A 501 15.46 22.61 -6.64
N VAL A 502 14.18 22.50 -7.00
CA VAL A 502 13.71 22.28 -8.39
C VAL A 502 12.89 23.46 -8.93
N GLY A 503 12.88 24.58 -8.21
CA GLY A 503 12.21 25.81 -8.63
C GLY A 503 10.70 25.83 -8.39
N MET A 504 10.16 24.92 -7.57
CA MET A 504 8.73 24.92 -7.20
C MET A 504 8.51 25.70 -5.90
N GLN A 505 7.42 26.47 -5.81
CA GLN A 505 7.10 27.25 -4.60
C GLN A 505 7.04 26.34 -3.37
N ARG A 506 7.72 26.69 -2.28
CA ARG A 506 7.69 25.90 -1.04
C ARG A 506 6.34 25.99 -0.36
N ALA A 507 6.03 25.00 0.47
CA ALA A 507 4.97 25.19 1.46
C ALA A 507 5.47 26.05 2.63
N LEU A 508 4.59 26.88 3.17
CA LEU A 508 4.73 27.51 4.48
C LEU A 508 3.81 26.77 5.47
N VAL A 509 4.40 26.28 6.55
CA VAL A 509 3.72 25.53 7.60
C VAL A 509 3.60 26.40 8.83
N THR A 510 2.37 26.60 9.31
CA THR A 510 2.08 27.40 10.50
C THR A 510 1.32 26.54 11.50
N TYR A 511 1.83 26.44 12.73
CA TYR A 511 1.11 25.88 13.87
C TYR A 511 0.78 27.01 14.84
N ASN A 512 -0.47 27.08 15.30
CA ASN A 512 -0.86 28.04 16.32
C ASN A 512 -1.67 27.33 17.40
N LEU A 513 -1.00 26.79 18.41
CA LEU A 513 -1.63 26.06 19.51
C LEU A 513 -2.66 26.91 20.25
N SER A 514 -3.77 26.29 20.61
CA SER A 514 -4.85 26.83 21.43
C SER A 514 -4.55 26.69 22.93
N ASP A 515 -5.35 27.36 23.77
CA ASP A 515 -5.26 27.19 25.23
C ASP A 515 -5.56 25.74 25.65
N ASN A 516 -6.49 25.07 24.97
CA ASN A 516 -6.82 23.66 25.20
C ASN A 516 -5.66 22.73 24.84
N ASP A 517 -4.87 23.04 23.82
CA ASP A 517 -3.66 22.29 23.49
C ASP A 517 -2.66 22.34 24.65
N PHE A 518 -2.44 23.52 25.24
CA PHE A 518 -1.56 23.66 26.41
C PHE A 518 -2.12 23.00 27.66
N GLU A 519 -3.44 23.09 27.90
CA GLU A 519 -4.10 22.41 29.01
C GLU A 519 -3.96 20.88 28.90
N LEU A 520 -4.14 20.32 27.70
CA LEU A 520 -3.92 18.89 27.46
C LEU A 520 -2.44 18.51 27.64
N TRP A 521 -1.51 19.36 27.20
CA TRP A 521 -0.08 19.13 27.37
C TRP A 521 0.30 19.06 28.86
N ASP A 522 -0.25 19.96 29.68
CA ASP A 522 -0.04 19.96 31.14
C ASP A 522 -0.58 18.67 31.78
N ALA A 523 -1.79 18.25 31.41
CA ALA A 523 -2.40 17.00 31.90
C ALA A 523 -1.57 15.77 31.50
N MET A 524 -1.09 15.72 30.25
CA MET A 524 -0.22 14.65 29.76
C MET A 524 1.13 14.62 30.49
N ASP A 525 1.77 15.77 30.68
CA ASP A 525 3.03 15.88 31.41
C ASP A 525 2.86 15.43 32.87
N LYS A 526 1.76 15.83 33.50
CA LYS A 526 1.39 15.37 34.83
C LYS A 526 1.17 13.86 34.89
N ALA A 527 0.48 13.27 33.92
CA ALA A 527 0.28 11.83 33.84
C ALA A 527 1.62 11.08 33.69
N SER A 528 2.57 11.65 32.94
CA SER A 528 3.94 11.10 32.82
C SER A 528 4.68 11.09 34.16
N ASP A 529 4.53 12.14 34.97
CA ASP A 529 5.11 12.22 36.31
C ASP A 529 4.48 11.21 37.27
N ASP A 530 3.16 11.04 37.18
CA ASP A 530 2.42 10.08 37.99
C ASP A 530 2.84 8.63 37.63
N VAL A 531 3.05 8.32 36.34
CA VAL A 531 3.59 7.02 35.90
C VAL A 531 5.03 6.81 36.40
N ALA A 532 5.89 7.83 36.33
CA ALA A 532 7.25 7.75 36.87
C ALA A 532 7.24 7.37 38.36
N LYS A 533 6.35 7.99 39.14
CA LYS A 533 6.17 7.69 40.58
C LYS A 533 5.60 6.29 40.83
N VAL A 534 4.70 5.80 39.97
CA VAL A 534 4.21 4.42 40.03
C VAL A 534 5.37 3.43 39.87
N PHE A 535 6.26 3.65 38.89
CA PHE A 535 7.42 2.80 38.68
C PHE A 535 8.47 2.91 39.80
N ALA A 536 8.67 4.09 40.38
CA ALA A 536 9.58 4.26 41.50
C ALA A 536 9.18 3.43 42.75
N GLY A 537 7.90 3.03 42.86
CA GLY A 537 7.46 2.08 43.89
C GLY A 537 7.66 2.57 45.33
N GLY A 538 7.78 3.89 45.54
CA GLY A 538 8.09 4.49 46.83
C GLY A 538 9.58 4.60 47.17
N ASN A 539 10.48 4.22 46.27
CA ASN A 539 11.92 4.41 46.44
C ASN A 539 12.37 5.77 45.88
N ASN A 540 13.54 6.22 46.33
CA ASN A 540 14.26 7.29 45.63
C ASN A 540 14.64 6.81 44.23
N PHE A 541 14.54 7.70 43.26
CA PHE A 541 14.85 7.40 41.85
C PHE A 541 15.58 8.58 41.22
N THR A 542 16.17 8.37 40.05
CA THR A 542 16.90 9.40 39.32
C THR A 542 16.06 9.92 38.18
N VAL A 543 16.08 11.23 37.94
CA VAL A 543 15.49 11.90 36.78
C VAL A 543 16.61 12.44 35.91
N PHE A 544 16.56 12.19 34.61
CA PHE A 544 17.51 12.74 33.64
C PHE A 544 17.05 14.13 33.22
N THR A 545 17.88 15.15 33.47
CA THR A 545 17.60 16.54 33.08
C THR A 545 18.52 16.93 31.91
N ALA A 546 18.05 17.72 30.95
CA ALA A 546 18.91 18.23 29.88
C ALA A 546 19.94 19.25 30.43
N PRO A 547 21.22 19.24 29.99
CA PRO A 547 21.83 18.37 28.98
C PRO A 547 22.56 17.16 29.61
N ASP A 548 21.82 16.23 30.20
CA ASP A 548 22.27 14.99 30.85
C ASP A 548 22.84 15.11 32.28
N ARG A 549 22.20 15.92 33.14
CA ARG A 549 22.50 15.91 34.58
C ARG A 549 21.48 15.04 35.33
N PRO A 550 21.82 13.78 35.66
CA PRO A 550 20.95 12.95 36.48
C PRO A 550 20.82 13.52 37.89
N GLN A 551 19.59 13.67 38.38
CA GLN A 551 19.28 14.12 39.73
C GLN A 551 18.50 13.04 40.48
N THR A 552 19.02 12.57 41.62
CA THR A 552 18.28 11.68 42.52
C THR A 552 17.24 12.46 43.31
N VAL A 553 16.02 11.95 43.35
CA VAL A 553 14.85 12.60 43.93
C VAL A 553 14.14 11.65 44.88
N ALA A 554 13.44 12.23 45.86
CA ALA A 554 12.55 11.48 46.75
C ALA A 554 11.32 10.98 45.96
N PRO A 555 10.67 9.88 46.38
CA PRO A 555 9.45 9.36 45.73
C PRO A 555 8.29 10.37 45.67
N THR A 556 8.29 11.36 46.56
CA THR A 556 7.27 12.42 46.66
C THR A 556 7.69 13.73 45.98
N ALA A 557 8.83 13.77 45.29
CA ALA A 557 9.30 14.98 44.65
C ALA A 557 8.31 15.50 43.58
N ASP A 558 8.22 16.82 43.48
CA ASP A 558 7.53 17.47 42.37
C ASP A 558 8.47 17.52 41.16
N LEU A 559 8.19 16.68 40.17
CA LEU A 559 9.05 16.53 38.99
C LEU A 559 8.95 17.73 38.05
N SER A 560 7.88 18.53 38.14
CA SER A 560 7.74 19.78 37.37
C SER A 560 8.76 20.84 37.81
N GLN A 561 9.28 20.76 39.04
CA GLN A 561 10.36 21.64 39.52
C GLN A 561 11.75 21.19 39.06
N ILE A 562 11.87 19.98 38.53
CA ILE A 562 13.15 19.34 38.17
C ILE A 562 13.32 19.35 36.65
N VAL A 563 12.27 18.95 35.94
CA VAL A 563 12.17 19.07 34.48
C VAL A 563 10.86 19.80 34.16
N PRO A 564 10.86 21.13 34.02
CA PRO A 564 9.64 21.92 33.85
C PRO A 564 8.82 21.58 32.60
N TYR A 565 7.52 21.86 32.68
CA TYR A 565 6.54 21.72 31.58
C TYR A 565 6.70 22.87 30.58
N LYS A 566 7.88 22.96 29.98
CA LYS A 566 8.31 24.01 29.06
C LYS A 566 9.09 23.39 27.91
N PRO A 567 9.34 24.14 26.83
CA PRO A 567 10.17 23.65 25.74
C PRO A 567 11.58 23.23 26.18
N VAL A 568 12.15 22.23 25.51
CA VAL A 568 13.50 21.71 25.79
C VAL A 568 14.59 22.78 25.68
N TRP A 569 14.44 23.75 24.77
CA TRP A 569 15.37 24.88 24.63
C TRP A 569 15.25 25.92 25.76
N GLU A 570 14.21 25.83 26.60
CA GLU A 570 14.05 26.62 27.83
C GLU A 570 14.38 25.78 29.08
N GLY A 571 15.00 24.61 28.91
CA GLY A 571 15.35 23.69 29.99
C GLY A 571 14.21 22.79 30.47
N GLY A 572 13.12 22.69 29.72
CA GLY A 572 12.00 21.79 30.02
C GLY A 572 12.05 20.45 29.29
N ARG A 573 10.88 19.83 29.08
CA ARG A 573 10.69 18.49 28.47
C ARG A 573 9.91 18.45 27.16
N ARG A 574 9.36 19.59 26.73
CA ARG A 574 8.45 19.69 25.58
C ARG A 574 9.25 19.87 24.29
N ASP A 575 9.01 19.03 23.31
CA ASP A 575 9.65 19.16 22.01
C ASP A 575 8.89 20.13 21.10
N GLY A 576 9.59 20.66 20.09
CA GLY A 576 8.99 21.54 19.10
C GLY A 576 7.94 20.81 18.25
N MET A 577 6.94 21.57 17.77
CA MET A 577 5.95 21.03 16.84
C MET A 577 6.60 20.48 15.57
N GLY A 578 6.03 19.42 14.99
CA GLY A 578 6.57 18.78 13.78
C GLY A 578 7.74 17.82 14.00
N THR A 579 8.34 17.77 15.20
CA THR A 579 9.41 16.81 15.53
C THR A 579 8.92 15.37 15.66
N THR A 580 7.60 15.16 15.80
CA THR A 580 6.96 13.84 15.88
C THR A 580 6.80 13.17 14.53
N HIS A 581 6.88 13.91 13.41
CA HIS A 581 6.52 13.42 12.08
C HIS A 581 5.06 12.91 11.93
N HIS A 582 4.16 13.40 12.80
CA HIS A 582 2.75 13.01 12.84
C HIS A 582 1.82 14.11 12.33
N GLU A 583 2.26 14.88 11.33
CA GLU A 583 1.42 15.90 10.72
C GLU A 583 0.20 15.24 10.06
N ALA A 584 -1.00 15.82 10.24
CA ALA A 584 -2.26 15.26 9.75
C ALA A 584 -3.26 16.37 9.35
N GLY A 585 -4.26 16.00 8.54
CA GLY A 585 -5.47 16.81 8.29
C GLY A 585 -5.54 17.84 7.15
N PRO A 586 -4.48 18.32 6.47
CA PRO A 586 -4.60 19.39 5.47
C PRO A 586 -5.42 19.03 4.22
N LEU A 587 -5.78 17.76 4.04
CA LEU A 587 -6.64 17.24 2.98
C LEU A 587 -7.84 16.47 3.57
N CYS A 588 -8.31 16.89 4.75
CA CYS A 588 -9.28 16.15 5.56
C CYS A 588 -10.52 15.69 4.76
N MET A 589 -10.98 14.48 5.11
CA MET A 589 -12.19 13.89 4.57
C MET A 589 -13.45 14.42 5.27
N GLY A 590 -14.58 14.39 4.57
CA GLY A 590 -15.88 14.73 5.12
C GLY A 590 -16.99 14.59 4.08
N ASP A 591 -18.23 14.59 4.52
CA ASP A 591 -19.39 14.46 3.62
C ASP A 591 -19.80 15.78 2.95
N ASP A 592 -19.40 16.93 3.51
CA ASP A 592 -19.68 18.27 2.97
C ASP A 592 -18.44 18.89 2.29
N PRO A 593 -18.49 19.18 0.97
CA PRO A 593 -17.40 19.85 0.25
C PRO A 593 -17.10 21.28 0.73
N ASN A 594 -17.98 21.91 1.51
CA ASN A 594 -17.73 23.24 2.09
C ASN A 594 -16.87 23.20 3.36
N THR A 595 -16.78 22.04 4.02
CA THR A 595 -16.05 21.87 5.27
C THR A 595 -14.89 20.89 5.17
N SER A 596 -14.73 20.21 4.04
CA SER A 596 -13.69 19.20 3.80
C SER A 596 -13.08 19.29 2.40
N VAL A 597 -11.90 18.70 2.24
CA VAL A 597 -11.16 18.69 0.96
C VAL A 597 -11.50 17.46 0.15
N THR A 598 -11.57 16.31 0.82
CA THR A 598 -11.87 15.01 0.24
C THR A 598 -13.17 14.44 0.79
N ASN A 599 -13.79 13.51 0.06
CA ASN A 599 -14.98 12.79 0.48
C ASN A 599 -14.63 11.54 1.33
N ALA A 600 -15.64 10.79 1.76
CA ALA A 600 -15.49 9.55 2.51
C ALA A 600 -14.61 8.48 1.81
N ASP A 601 -14.47 8.53 0.49
CA ASP A 601 -13.63 7.61 -0.29
C ASP A 601 -12.26 8.21 -0.61
N ALA A 602 -11.86 9.25 0.13
CA ALA A 602 -10.60 9.98 -0.02
C ALA A 602 -10.41 10.66 -1.39
N ARG A 603 -11.48 10.77 -2.20
CA ARG A 603 -11.48 11.51 -3.46
C ARG A 603 -11.62 13.00 -3.19
N PHE A 604 -10.86 13.85 -3.87
CA PHE A 604 -11.09 15.29 -3.81
C PHE A 604 -12.51 15.62 -4.30
N HIS A 605 -13.27 16.40 -3.53
CA HIS A 605 -14.68 16.67 -3.85
C HIS A 605 -14.87 17.26 -5.26
N SER A 606 -14.03 18.25 -5.59
CA SER A 606 -14.11 18.98 -6.85
C SER A 606 -13.09 18.51 -7.90
N VAL A 607 -12.50 17.32 -7.75
CA VAL A 607 -11.64 16.71 -8.77
C VAL A 607 -12.11 15.29 -9.07
N GLU A 608 -12.42 15.01 -10.33
CA GLU A 608 -13.11 13.77 -10.73
C GLU A 608 -12.28 12.50 -10.47
N ASN A 609 -10.96 12.57 -10.71
CA ASN A 609 -10.08 11.40 -10.75
C ASN A 609 -8.83 11.53 -9.85
N ALA A 610 -8.89 12.36 -8.81
CA ALA A 610 -7.80 12.53 -7.86
C ALA A 610 -8.21 12.11 -6.44
N TYR A 611 -7.32 11.39 -5.77
CA TYR A 611 -7.47 10.87 -4.41
C TYR A 611 -6.24 11.21 -3.58
N ALA A 612 -6.36 11.19 -2.26
CA ALA A 612 -5.22 11.27 -1.35
C ALA A 612 -5.13 10.01 -0.49
N ALA A 613 -3.93 9.71 0.01
CA ALA A 613 -3.70 8.59 0.92
C ALA A 613 -2.79 9.00 2.09
N GLY A 614 -3.14 8.52 3.29
CA GLY A 614 -2.39 8.74 4.52
C GLY A 614 -2.97 9.83 5.44
N PRO A 615 -2.17 10.32 6.41
CA PRO A 615 -2.65 11.15 7.51
C PRO A 615 -3.19 12.52 7.10
N ALA A 616 -2.89 12.97 5.88
CA ALA A 616 -3.46 14.19 5.33
C ALA A 616 -5.01 14.17 5.32
N LEU A 617 -5.62 12.98 5.28
CA LEU A 617 -7.05 12.79 5.24
C LEU A 617 -7.77 12.93 6.58
N PHE A 618 -7.05 12.98 7.71
CA PHE A 618 -7.66 12.83 9.03
C PHE A 618 -8.48 14.07 9.43
N PRO A 619 -9.76 13.93 9.76
CA PRO A 619 -10.55 15.01 10.36
C PRO A 619 -10.06 15.40 11.76
N THR A 620 -9.67 14.42 12.57
CA THR A 620 -9.01 14.58 13.89
C THR A 620 -7.74 13.73 13.90
N VAL A 621 -6.67 14.22 14.53
CA VAL A 621 -5.42 13.46 14.64
C VAL A 621 -5.51 12.37 15.71
N GLY A 622 -6.29 12.60 16.78
CA GLY A 622 -6.27 11.77 17.98
C GLY A 622 -4.90 11.85 18.68
N SER A 623 -4.69 11.07 19.73
CA SER A 623 -3.34 10.82 20.24
C SER A 623 -2.52 9.75 19.48
N PRO A 624 -3.11 8.69 18.88
CA PRO A 624 -2.39 7.58 18.29
C PRO A 624 -1.48 7.97 17.13
N ASN A 625 -0.29 7.37 17.08
CA ASN A 625 0.58 7.49 15.92
C ASN A 625 -0.19 7.09 14.64
N PRO A 626 -0.08 7.87 13.55
CA PRO A 626 -1.03 7.78 12.45
C PRO A 626 -0.79 6.59 11.50
N MET A 627 0.22 5.74 11.76
CA MET A 627 0.60 4.64 10.87
C MET A 627 -0.53 3.62 10.69
N LEU A 628 -1.11 3.08 11.78
CA LEU A 628 -2.14 2.04 11.70
C LEU A 628 -3.38 2.56 10.96
N THR A 629 -3.89 3.73 11.34
CA THR A 629 -5.04 4.37 10.69
C THR A 629 -4.75 4.68 9.22
N GLY A 630 -3.54 5.16 8.90
CA GLY A 630 -3.16 5.43 7.51
C GLY A 630 -3.07 4.16 6.66
N VAL A 631 -2.57 3.05 7.20
CA VAL A 631 -2.58 1.73 6.52
C VAL A 631 -4.01 1.24 6.32
N ALA A 632 -4.86 1.34 7.35
CA ALA A 632 -6.26 0.94 7.28
C ALA A 632 -7.03 1.73 6.20
N LEU A 633 -6.86 3.05 6.14
CA LEU A 633 -7.46 3.90 5.12
C LEU A 633 -6.89 3.62 3.71
N ALA A 634 -5.59 3.32 3.58
CA ALA A 634 -5.00 2.95 2.30
C ALA A 634 -5.58 1.64 1.75
N ARG A 635 -5.83 0.64 2.62
CA ARG A 635 -6.51 -0.61 2.26
C ARG A 635 -7.96 -0.36 1.85
N ARG A 636 -8.69 0.43 2.65
CA ARG A 636 -10.07 0.83 2.34
C ARG A 636 -10.15 1.54 0.98
N LEU A 637 -9.25 2.48 0.72
CA LEU A 637 -9.15 3.17 -0.55
C LEU A 637 -8.90 2.18 -1.70
N ALA A 638 -7.95 1.25 -1.55
CA ALA A 638 -7.67 0.27 -2.60
C ALA A 638 -8.85 -0.69 -2.88
N ASP A 639 -9.63 -1.07 -1.86
CA ASP A 639 -10.83 -1.90 -2.04
C ASP A 639 -11.90 -1.22 -2.90
N HIS A 640 -11.99 0.13 -2.88
CA HIS A 640 -12.91 0.88 -3.75
C HIS A 640 -12.57 0.77 -5.24
N PHE A 641 -11.34 0.40 -5.58
CA PHE A 641 -10.89 0.23 -6.96
C PHE A 641 -11.10 -1.21 -7.46
N ILE A 642 -11.49 -2.16 -6.59
CA ILE A 642 -11.62 -3.57 -7.00
C ILE A 642 -12.71 -3.74 -8.06
N VAL A 643 -12.30 -4.26 -9.22
CA VAL A 643 -13.22 -4.63 -10.30
C VAL A 643 -13.87 -5.97 -9.97
N LYS A 644 -15.20 -6.03 -10.08
CA LYS A 644 -15.97 -7.25 -9.84
C LYS A 644 -15.96 -8.17 -11.07
N PRO A 645 -15.96 -9.51 -10.89
CA PRO A 645 -16.15 -10.46 -11.99
C PRO A 645 -17.46 -10.21 -12.76
N PHE A 646 -17.50 -10.67 -14.01
CA PHE A 646 -18.68 -10.56 -14.85
C PHE A 646 -19.84 -11.42 -14.30
N PRO A 647 -21.03 -10.83 -14.10
CA PRO A 647 -22.21 -11.63 -13.80
C PRO A 647 -22.71 -12.38 -15.06
N PRO A 648 -23.37 -13.54 -14.91
CA PRO A 648 -23.98 -14.23 -16.04
C PRO A 648 -25.19 -13.47 -16.59
N ASP A 649 -25.43 -13.60 -17.90
CA ASP A 649 -26.69 -13.22 -18.51
C ASP A 649 -27.84 -14.08 -17.93
N ALA A 650 -29.07 -13.60 -18.00
CA ALA A 650 -30.24 -14.34 -17.53
C ALA A 650 -30.34 -15.73 -18.20
N GLY A 651 -30.36 -16.79 -17.38
CA GLY A 651 -30.43 -18.18 -17.83
C GLY A 651 -29.10 -18.78 -18.29
N TYR A 652 -27.99 -18.04 -18.24
CA TYR A 652 -26.66 -18.54 -18.56
C TYR A 652 -25.87 -18.89 -17.30
N THR A 653 -24.88 -19.76 -17.45
CA THR A 653 -23.86 -20.09 -16.46
C THR A 653 -22.50 -19.64 -16.98
N MET A 654 -21.70 -18.98 -16.14
CA MET A 654 -20.34 -18.57 -16.50
C MET A 654 -19.42 -19.79 -16.60
N LEU A 655 -18.76 -19.91 -17.74
CA LEU A 655 -17.58 -20.78 -17.91
C LEU A 655 -16.30 -20.00 -17.59
N PHE A 656 -16.29 -18.68 -17.84
CA PHE A 656 -15.22 -17.78 -17.44
C PHE A 656 -15.77 -16.38 -17.17
N ASP A 657 -15.70 -15.98 -15.90
CA ASP A 657 -16.23 -14.74 -15.32
C ASP A 657 -15.22 -13.58 -15.28
N GLY A 658 -14.04 -13.75 -15.88
CA GLY A 658 -12.97 -12.76 -15.84
C GLY A 658 -11.93 -13.00 -14.75
N VAL A 659 -12.10 -14.01 -13.89
CA VAL A 659 -11.13 -14.35 -12.84
C VAL A 659 -10.87 -15.85 -12.71
N ASN A 660 -11.89 -16.70 -12.83
CA ASN A 660 -11.79 -18.10 -12.42
C ASN A 660 -11.20 -19.00 -13.51
N LEU A 661 -9.99 -19.53 -13.26
CA LEU A 661 -9.30 -20.48 -14.14
C LEU A 661 -9.34 -21.93 -13.64
N GLY A 662 -10.00 -22.19 -12.51
CA GLY A 662 -9.94 -23.48 -11.80
C GLY A 662 -10.39 -24.68 -12.62
N LYS A 663 -11.26 -24.46 -13.61
CA LYS A 663 -11.79 -25.48 -14.54
C LYS A 663 -11.28 -25.36 -15.97
N TRP A 664 -10.23 -24.58 -16.20
CA TRP A 664 -9.62 -24.49 -17.52
C TRP A 664 -8.27 -25.20 -17.55
N ARG A 665 -7.98 -25.94 -18.61
CA ARG A 665 -6.74 -26.71 -18.78
C ARG A 665 -6.17 -26.50 -20.17
N LEU A 666 -4.85 -26.45 -20.25
CA LEU A 666 -4.16 -26.45 -21.52
C LEU A 666 -4.06 -27.89 -22.05
N SER A 667 -4.15 -28.06 -23.37
CA SER A 667 -3.80 -29.30 -24.06
C SER A 667 -2.32 -29.65 -23.84
N THR A 668 -1.94 -30.86 -24.20
CA THR A 668 -0.60 -31.43 -24.01
C THR A 668 0.02 -31.79 -25.35
N ILE A 669 1.35 -31.72 -25.41
CA ILE A 669 2.18 -32.17 -26.54
C ILE A 669 3.22 -33.13 -25.96
N ASN A 670 3.48 -34.27 -26.61
CA ASN A 670 4.41 -35.29 -26.13
C ASN A 670 5.39 -35.83 -27.19
N ASN A 671 5.41 -35.26 -28.39
CA ASN A 671 6.20 -35.76 -29.53
C ASN A 671 7.34 -34.83 -29.99
N GLN A 672 7.73 -33.82 -29.20
CA GLN A 672 8.82 -32.91 -29.59
C GLN A 672 9.70 -32.45 -28.42
N ALA A 673 10.96 -32.12 -28.73
CA ALA A 673 11.85 -31.48 -27.78
C ALA A 673 11.36 -30.03 -27.61
N ASN A 674 10.88 -29.66 -26.42
CA ASN A 674 10.18 -28.41 -26.08
C ASN A 674 8.65 -28.46 -26.30
N ASN A 675 7.96 -29.41 -25.68
CA ASN A 675 6.49 -29.48 -25.64
C ASN A 675 5.87 -28.17 -25.11
N PHE A 676 5.48 -27.26 -26.01
CA PHE A 676 4.90 -25.96 -25.65
C PHE A 676 3.61 -25.69 -26.44
N PRO A 677 2.45 -26.16 -25.94
CA PRO A 677 1.13 -25.91 -26.56
C PRO A 677 0.66 -24.44 -26.43
N GLY A 678 1.58 -23.51 -26.17
CA GLY A 678 1.29 -22.11 -25.89
C GLY A 678 0.83 -21.89 -24.46
N GLY A 679 0.08 -20.82 -24.24
CA GLY A 679 -0.35 -20.41 -22.91
C GLY A 679 -1.57 -19.49 -22.91
N ARG A 680 -1.90 -19.02 -21.71
CA ARG A 680 -2.97 -18.06 -21.46
C ARG A 680 -2.52 -17.03 -20.44
N LEU A 681 -2.68 -15.76 -20.80
CA LEU A 681 -2.50 -14.65 -19.88
C LEU A 681 -3.89 -14.16 -19.42
N LEU A 682 -4.03 -13.93 -18.12
CA LEU A 682 -5.16 -13.19 -17.59
C LEU A 682 -4.79 -11.70 -17.56
N VAL A 683 -5.44 -10.91 -18.41
CA VAL A 683 -5.23 -9.45 -18.55
C VAL A 683 -6.59 -8.80 -18.77
N ASP A 684 -6.94 -7.77 -18.00
CA ASP A 684 -8.17 -7.00 -18.18
C ASP A 684 -9.45 -7.85 -18.19
N SER A 685 -9.55 -8.76 -17.22
CA SER A 685 -10.63 -9.75 -17.11
C SER A 685 -10.77 -10.66 -18.34
N ALA A 686 -9.72 -10.79 -19.15
CA ALA A 686 -9.72 -11.56 -20.39
C ALA A 686 -8.59 -12.58 -20.44
N LEU A 687 -8.88 -13.69 -21.11
CA LEU A 687 -7.95 -14.74 -21.46
C LEU A 687 -7.29 -14.41 -22.80
N GLU A 688 -6.07 -13.86 -22.78
CA GLU A 688 -5.28 -13.61 -23.99
C GLU A 688 -4.47 -14.84 -24.39
N THR A 689 -4.54 -15.19 -25.67
CA THR A 689 -3.82 -16.34 -26.21
C THR A 689 -2.34 -16.07 -26.36
N VAL A 690 -1.56 -17.10 -26.05
CA VAL A 690 -0.12 -17.10 -26.24
C VAL A 690 0.19 -18.25 -27.20
N PRO A 691 0.71 -17.94 -28.40
CA PRO A 691 1.13 -18.95 -29.36
C PRO A 691 2.12 -19.96 -28.79
N GLY A 692 1.92 -21.23 -29.15
CA GLY A 692 2.87 -22.31 -28.88
C GLY A 692 3.85 -22.52 -30.03
N ASN A 693 4.59 -23.63 -29.98
CA ASN A 693 5.36 -24.13 -31.12
C ASN A 693 4.61 -25.15 -31.99
N ASP A 694 3.36 -25.44 -31.64
CA ASP A 694 2.37 -26.23 -32.41
C ASP A 694 0.96 -25.78 -31.94
N LEU A 695 -0.09 -26.37 -32.50
CA LEU A 695 -1.47 -26.14 -32.11
C LEU A 695 -1.68 -26.45 -30.62
N GLY A 696 -2.25 -25.50 -29.89
CA GLY A 696 -2.73 -25.70 -28.54
C GLY A 696 -4.22 -25.42 -28.38
N MET A 697 -4.77 -25.81 -27.25
CA MET A 697 -6.15 -25.55 -26.88
C MET A 697 -6.27 -25.38 -25.37
N PHE A 698 -6.88 -24.28 -24.94
CA PHE A 698 -7.27 -24.07 -23.54
C PHE A 698 -8.75 -24.42 -23.38
N TRP A 699 -9.05 -25.52 -22.70
CA TRP A 699 -10.38 -26.12 -22.66
C TRP A 699 -10.99 -26.15 -21.26
N HIS A 700 -12.33 -26.09 -21.21
CA HIS A 700 -13.09 -26.12 -19.97
C HIS A 700 -13.44 -27.56 -19.57
N THR A 701 -13.17 -27.94 -18.33
CA THR A 701 -13.29 -29.33 -17.85
C THR A 701 -14.70 -29.76 -17.50
N ASP A 702 -15.65 -28.83 -17.33
CA ASP A 702 -17.04 -29.24 -17.21
C ASP A 702 -17.59 -29.66 -18.58
N PRO A 703 -18.28 -30.81 -18.68
CA PRO A 703 -19.00 -31.18 -19.87
C PRO A 703 -20.07 -30.14 -20.23
N THR A 704 -20.28 -29.97 -21.53
CA THR A 704 -21.39 -29.15 -22.04
C THR A 704 -22.75 -29.83 -21.81
N PRO A 705 -23.87 -29.09 -21.80
CA PRO A 705 -25.20 -29.66 -22.01
C PRO A 705 -25.29 -30.39 -23.36
N GLN A 706 -26.30 -31.24 -23.53
CA GLN A 706 -26.52 -31.95 -24.82
C GLN A 706 -26.68 -30.94 -25.97
N ASP A 707 -27.57 -29.98 -25.79
CA ASP A 707 -27.82 -28.86 -26.71
C ASP A 707 -27.68 -27.55 -25.95
N PHE A 708 -27.04 -26.55 -26.57
CA PHE A 708 -26.67 -25.33 -25.87
C PHE A 708 -26.52 -24.11 -26.77
N VAL A 709 -26.57 -22.95 -26.13
CA VAL A 709 -26.09 -21.67 -26.66
C VAL A 709 -24.84 -21.26 -25.89
N LEU A 710 -23.73 -21.07 -26.60
CA LEU A 710 -22.49 -20.52 -26.08
C LEU A 710 -22.38 -19.04 -26.49
N LYS A 711 -22.18 -18.16 -25.51
CA LYS A 711 -21.86 -16.75 -25.74
C LYS A 711 -20.47 -16.44 -25.23
N LEU A 712 -19.73 -15.63 -25.98
CA LEU A 712 -18.45 -15.08 -25.56
C LEU A 712 -18.13 -13.78 -26.30
N GLU A 713 -17.24 -13.00 -25.70
CA GLU A 713 -16.61 -11.86 -26.37
C GLU A 713 -15.17 -12.22 -26.74
N TRP A 714 -14.72 -11.76 -27.91
CA TRP A 714 -13.34 -11.93 -28.38
C TRP A 714 -12.77 -10.67 -29.02
N LEU A 715 -11.45 -10.49 -28.97
CA LEU A 715 -10.73 -9.34 -29.50
C LEU A 715 -9.43 -9.79 -30.17
N ARG A 716 -9.07 -9.17 -31.31
CA ARG A 716 -7.79 -9.39 -32.01
C ARG A 716 -6.93 -8.12 -32.00
N TRP A 717 -5.62 -8.28 -31.95
CA TRP A 717 -4.64 -7.18 -31.93
C TRP A 717 -4.00 -6.91 -33.29
N ARG A 718 -4.17 -7.82 -34.25
CA ARG A 718 -3.81 -7.68 -35.66
C ARG A 718 -4.89 -8.29 -36.56
N GLU A 719 -4.92 -7.90 -37.83
CA GLU A 719 -5.86 -8.48 -38.80
C GLU A 719 -5.52 -9.94 -39.17
N ASP A 720 -4.25 -10.32 -39.05
CA ASP A 720 -3.74 -11.67 -39.32
C ASP A 720 -3.69 -12.57 -38.08
N ASP A 721 -4.24 -12.14 -36.94
CA ASP A 721 -4.35 -13.00 -35.76
C ASP A 721 -5.30 -14.17 -36.06
N ASN A 722 -4.78 -15.39 -35.91
CA ASN A 722 -5.50 -16.64 -36.13
C ASN A 722 -5.72 -17.38 -34.79
N SER A 723 -6.99 -17.67 -34.50
CA SER A 723 -7.46 -18.43 -33.34
C SER A 723 -8.85 -19.04 -33.68
N GLY A 724 -9.53 -19.61 -32.68
CA GLY A 724 -10.86 -20.15 -32.84
C GLY A 724 -11.47 -20.70 -31.55
N VAL A 725 -12.75 -21.05 -31.62
CA VAL A 725 -13.52 -21.63 -30.52
C VAL A 725 -13.92 -23.05 -30.89
N PHE A 726 -13.40 -24.02 -30.16
CA PHE A 726 -13.77 -25.42 -30.32
C PHE A 726 -15.03 -25.77 -29.54
N ILE A 727 -15.91 -26.55 -30.15
CA ILE A 727 -17.10 -27.10 -29.54
C ILE A 727 -17.24 -28.60 -29.84
N ARG A 728 -17.91 -29.31 -28.94
CA ARG A 728 -18.37 -30.70 -29.10
C ARG A 728 -17.29 -31.72 -29.46
N PHE A 729 -16.09 -31.55 -28.89
CA PHE A 729 -15.05 -32.57 -28.95
C PHE A 729 -15.05 -33.42 -27.66
N PRO A 730 -14.64 -34.71 -27.74
CA PRO A 730 -14.52 -35.58 -26.57
C PRO A 730 -13.30 -35.19 -25.72
N HIS A 731 -13.12 -35.83 -24.57
CA HIS A 731 -11.98 -35.53 -23.68
C HIS A 731 -10.64 -35.54 -24.47
N PRO A 732 -9.77 -34.51 -24.33
CA PRO A 732 -8.55 -34.39 -25.14
C PRO A 732 -7.62 -35.61 -25.10
N ASP A 733 -7.57 -36.32 -23.97
CA ASP A 733 -6.73 -37.52 -23.81
C ASP A 733 -7.38 -38.81 -24.36
N SER A 734 -8.64 -38.78 -24.81
CA SER A 734 -9.43 -40.00 -25.09
C SER A 734 -9.01 -40.79 -26.33
N LYS A 735 -8.14 -40.23 -27.18
CA LYS A 735 -7.80 -40.80 -28.50
C LYS A 735 -6.31 -41.06 -28.68
N ASN A 736 -5.50 -40.95 -27.62
CA ASN A 736 -4.04 -41.17 -27.65
C ASN A 736 -3.29 -40.34 -28.69
N TYR A 737 -3.70 -39.09 -28.90
CA TYR A 737 -2.95 -38.15 -29.75
C TYR A 737 -1.72 -37.65 -28.98
N ASN A 738 -0.58 -37.55 -29.68
CA ASN A 738 0.61 -36.95 -29.10
C ASN A 738 0.43 -35.47 -28.79
N ASN A 739 -0.35 -34.75 -29.60
CA ASN A 739 -0.85 -33.41 -29.32
C ASN A 739 -2.37 -33.48 -29.16
N THR A 740 -2.85 -33.30 -27.93
CA THR A 740 -4.25 -33.53 -27.57
C THR A 740 -5.20 -32.44 -28.10
N ALA A 741 -4.68 -31.30 -28.57
CA ALA A 741 -5.51 -30.30 -29.26
C ALA A 741 -6.11 -30.83 -30.58
N TYR A 742 -5.44 -31.76 -31.25
CA TYR A 742 -5.95 -32.36 -32.49
C TYR A 742 -7.19 -33.24 -32.28
N VAL A 743 -7.50 -33.66 -31.05
CA VAL A 743 -8.77 -34.32 -30.76
C VAL A 743 -9.94 -33.36 -31.03
N ALA A 744 -9.78 -32.08 -30.71
CA ALA A 744 -10.80 -31.09 -31.02
C ALA A 744 -10.95 -30.82 -32.52
N ILE A 745 -9.82 -30.73 -33.24
CA ILE A 745 -9.79 -30.59 -34.70
C ILE A 745 -10.46 -31.79 -35.40
N ASN A 746 -10.20 -33.01 -34.92
CA ASN A 746 -10.61 -34.23 -35.63
C ASN A 746 -12.00 -34.74 -35.26
N PHE A 747 -12.49 -34.42 -34.06
CA PHE A 747 -13.76 -34.96 -33.55
C PHE A 747 -14.77 -33.87 -33.12
N GLY A 748 -14.38 -32.60 -33.08
CA GLY A 748 -15.27 -31.46 -32.83
C GLY A 748 -15.37 -30.52 -34.03
N PHE A 749 -15.76 -29.28 -33.72
CA PHE A 749 -15.82 -28.18 -34.69
C PHE A 749 -15.14 -26.94 -34.14
N GLU A 750 -14.43 -26.23 -35.00
CA GLU A 750 -13.84 -24.92 -34.72
C GLU A 750 -14.69 -23.83 -35.37
N ILE A 751 -15.06 -22.83 -34.57
CA ILE A 751 -15.61 -21.58 -35.07
C ILE A 751 -14.42 -20.62 -35.19
N GLN A 752 -14.04 -20.34 -36.43
CA GLN A 752 -12.77 -19.71 -36.78
C GLN A 752 -12.74 -18.23 -36.38
N ILE A 753 -11.55 -17.75 -36.00
CA ILE A 753 -11.20 -16.33 -35.89
C ILE A 753 -9.92 -16.12 -36.72
N ASP A 754 -10.09 -15.71 -37.96
CA ASP A 754 -9.01 -15.29 -38.87
C ASP A 754 -9.64 -14.41 -39.95
N GLN A 755 -9.34 -13.10 -39.94
CA GLN A 755 -10.02 -12.18 -40.85
C GLN A 755 -9.46 -12.23 -42.28
N LEU A 756 -8.18 -12.58 -42.42
CA LEU A 756 -7.50 -12.69 -43.71
C LEU A 756 -7.60 -14.09 -44.31
N ALA A 757 -7.88 -15.11 -43.49
CA ALA A 757 -7.80 -16.52 -43.86
C ALA A 757 -6.43 -16.86 -44.49
N GLY A 758 -5.35 -16.38 -43.87
CA GLY A 758 -4.01 -16.54 -44.44
C GLY A 758 -3.53 -17.99 -44.43
N PRO A 759 -2.81 -18.48 -45.46
CA PRO A 759 -2.34 -17.74 -46.64
C PRO A 759 -3.26 -17.83 -47.87
N ASP A 760 -4.28 -18.70 -47.88
CA ASP A 760 -5.05 -19.03 -49.10
C ASP A 760 -6.29 -18.14 -49.32
N GLY A 761 -6.69 -17.36 -48.31
CA GLY A 761 -7.86 -16.49 -48.35
C GLY A 761 -9.19 -17.25 -48.37
N SER A 762 -9.18 -18.54 -48.02
CA SER A 762 -10.34 -19.41 -48.18
C SER A 762 -11.53 -18.95 -47.32
N PRO A 763 -12.75 -18.83 -47.87
CA PRO A 763 -13.95 -18.57 -47.09
C PRO A 763 -14.22 -19.62 -46.00
N LEU A 764 -13.73 -20.85 -46.18
CA LEU A 764 -13.84 -21.94 -45.19
C LEU A 764 -12.89 -21.76 -43.99
N SER A 765 -11.96 -20.82 -44.08
CA SER A 765 -10.97 -20.49 -43.06
C SER A 765 -11.12 -19.06 -42.55
N LYS A 766 -12.20 -18.36 -42.92
CA LYS A 766 -12.49 -17.00 -42.46
C LYS A 766 -13.21 -16.97 -41.12
N THR A 767 -13.07 -15.85 -40.41
CA THR A 767 -13.79 -15.57 -39.15
C THR A 767 -15.26 -15.94 -39.25
N GLY A 768 -15.72 -16.77 -38.30
CA GLY A 768 -17.09 -17.25 -38.19
C GLY A 768 -17.43 -18.47 -39.05
N ALA A 769 -16.51 -18.95 -39.90
CA ALA A 769 -16.64 -20.25 -40.55
C ALA A 769 -16.67 -21.37 -39.52
N ILE A 770 -17.37 -22.46 -39.85
CA ILE A 770 -17.06 -23.76 -39.25
C ILE A 770 -15.88 -24.31 -40.04
N TYR A 771 -14.70 -24.23 -39.44
CA TYR A 771 -13.41 -24.34 -40.15
C TYR A 771 -13.34 -25.59 -41.04
N GLY A 772 -13.19 -25.38 -42.35
CA GLY A 772 -13.09 -26.45 -43.35
C GLY A 772 -14.41 -27.08 -43.80
N PHE A 773 -15.56 -26.71 -43.21
CA PHE A 773 -16.87 -27.34 -43.48
C PHE A 773 -17.92 -26.37 -44.04
N ALA A 774 -18.08 -25.20 -43.44
CA ALA A 774 -19.11 -24.24 -43.82
C ALA A 774 -18.57 -22.80 -43.75
N PRO A 775 -18.58 -22.04 -44.85
CA PRO A 775 -18.15 -20.65 -44.85
C PRO A 775 -19.27 -19.75 -44.29
N PRO A 776 -18.95 -18.51 -43.89
CA PRO A 776 -19.97 -17.51 -43.65
C PRO A 776 -20.80 -17.23 -44.93
N ASN A 777 -22.07 -16.85 -44.75
CA ASN A 777 -23.01 -16.53 -45.83
C ASN A 777 -22.52 -15.40 -46.74
N ASP A 778 -21.81 -14.41 -46.17
CA ASP A 778 -21.12 -13.34 -46.91
C ASP A 778 -19.70 -13.14 -46.33
N PRO A 779 -18.70 -13.91 -46.80
CA PRO A 779 -17.34 -13.87 -46.25
C PRO A 779 -16.59 -12.56 -46.57
N ASN A 780 -17.11 -11.73 -47.47
CA ASN A 780 -16.50 -10.46 -47.86
C ASN A 780 -17.03 -9.28 -47.03
N ASN A 781 -18.24 -9.39 -46.48
CA ASN A 781 -18.88 -8.34 -45.67
C ASN A 781 -19.29 -8.84 -44.28
N LEU A 782 -18.34 -9.39 -43.53
CA LEU A 782 -18.59 -9.84 -42.16
C LEU A 782 -18.85 -8.63 -41.24
N PRO A 783 -19.81 -8.73 -40.30
CA PRO A 783 -20.08 -7.70 -39.29
C PRO A 783 -19.03 -7.73 -38.17
N VAL A 784 -17.77 -7.92 -38.53
CA VAL A 784 -16.63 -7.95 -37.62
C VAL A 784 -16.19 -6.51 -37.33
N LYS A 785 -15.86 -6.23 -36.08
CA LYS A 785 -15.32 -4.92 -35.68
C LYS A 785 -13.83 -4.81 -36.01
N PRO A 786 -13.30 -3.58 -36.09
CA PRO A 786 -11.86 -3.33 -36.25
C PRO A 786 -11.00 -4.01 -35.19
N VAL A 787 -9.70 -4.15 -35.49
CA VAL A 787 -8.67 -4.55 -34.53
C VAL A 787 -8.73 -3.69 -33.27
N GLY A 788 -8.57 -4.31 -32.10
CA GLY A 788 -8.65 -3.63 -30.80
C GLY A 788 -10.08 -3.45 -30.25
N GLU A 789 -11.11 -3.90 -30.95
CA GLU A 789 -12.50 -3.88 -30.47
C GLU A 789 -13.06 -5.28 -30.16
N TRP A 790 -13.91 -5.34 -29.12
CA TRP A 790 -14.58 -6.57 -28.70
C TRP A 790 -15.74 -6.95 -29.63
N ASN A 791 -15.61 -8.13 -30.22
CA ASN A 791 -16.61 -8.84 -31.01
C ASN A 791 -17.38 -9.84 -30.13
N LYS A 792 -18.60 -10.17 -30.52
CA LYS A 792 -19.47 -11.12 -29.82
C LYS A 792 -19.76 -12.31 -30.70
N PHE A 793 -19.50 -13.51 -30.17
CA PHE A 793 -20.04 -14.74 -30.72
C PHE A 793 -21.23 -15.23 -29.88
N GLU A 794 -22.26 -15.68 -30.58
CA GLU A 794 -23.32 -16.51 -30.03
C GLU A 794 -23.46 -17.74 -30.93
N ILE A 795 -23.17 -18.91 -30.37
CA ILE A 795 -23.06 -20.18 -31.10
C ILE A 795 -24.15 -21.11 -30.58
N HIS A 796 -25.06 -21.50 -31.45
CA HIS A 796 -26.14 -22.44 -31.14
C HIS A 796 -25.72 -23.81 -31.65
N ALA A 797 -25.80 -24.82 -30.78
CA ALA A 797 -25.48 -26.19 -31.10
C ALA A 797 -26.62 -27.09 -30.64
N GLN A 798 -27.48 -27.51 -31.57
CA GLN A 798 -28.68 -28.31 -31.30
C GLN A 798 -28.66 -29.58 -32.19
N GLY A 799 -28.60 -30.76 -31.58
CA GLY A 799 -28.36 -32.00 -32.32
C GLY A 799 -27.06 -31.90 -33.13
N GLN A 800 -27.13 -32.09 -34.44
CA GLN A 800 -26.00 -31.89 -35.37
C GLN A 800 -26.15 -30.61 -36.21
N HIS A 801 -26.99 -29.69 -35.76
CA HIS A 801 -27.25 -28.40 -36.40
C HIS A 801 -26.54 -27.28 -35.62
N TYR A 802 -25.80 -26.44 -36.34
CA TYR A 802 -24.99 -25.38 -35.77
C TYR A 802 -25.29 -24.04 -36.43
N ILE A 803 -25.46 -23.00 -35.60
CA ILE A 803 -25.66 -21.62 -36.07
C ILE A 803 -24.67 -20.71 -35.36
N VAL A 804 -23.97 -19.88 -36.12
CA VAL A 804 -23.03 -18.88 -35.60
C VAL A 804 -23.57 -17.48 -35.86
N PHE A 805 -23.71 -16.70 -34.80
CA PHE A 805 -23.98 -15.28 -34.86
C PHE A 805 -22.71 -14.50 -34.50
N LEU A 806 -22.39 -13.49 -35.31
CA LEU A 806 -21.33 -12.52 -35.04
C LEU A 806 -21.96 -11.15 -34.86
N ASN A 807 -21.74 -10.53 -33.70
CA ASN A 807 -22.28 -9.22 -33.36
C ASN A 807 -23.81 -9.09 -33.60
N GLY A 808 -24.55 -10.17 -33.34
CA GLY A 808 -26.01 -10.23 -33.45
C GLY A 808 -26.54 -10.61 -34.85
N VAL A 809 -25.67 -10.80 -35.84
CA VAL A 809 -26.06 -11.20 -37.20
C VAL A 809 -25.74 -12.68 -37.39
N LYS A 810 -26.71 -13.46 -37.90
CA LYS A 810 -26.48 -14.85 -38.29
C LYS A 810 -25.55 -14.89 -39.50
N ILE A 811 -24.36 -15.45 -39.33
CA ILE A 811 -23.34 -15.48 -40.39
C ILE A 811 -23.10 -16.88 -40.94
N THR A 812 -23.32 -17.94 -40.17
CA THR A 812 -23.06 -19.32 -40.62
C THR A 812 -24.15 -20.23 -40.08
N GLU A 813 -24.58 -21.19 -40.89
CA GLU A 813 -25.52 -22.26 -40.53
C GLU A 813 -25.06 -23.55 -41.20
N TYR A 814 -25.06 -24.65 -40.44
CA TYR A 814 -24.47 -25.90 -40.89
C TYR A 814 -25.15 -27.11 -40.26
N ASP A 815 -25.53 -28.06 -41.11
CA ASP A 815 -25.95 -29.39 -40.71
C ASP A 815 -24.80 -30.36 -40.94
N ASN A 816 -24.29 -30.96 -39.86
CA ASN A 816 -23.19 -31.90 -39.95
C ASN A 816 -23.67 -33.29 -40.44
N PRO A 817 -23.19 -33.77 -41.61
CA PRO A 817 -23.54 -35.10 -42.12
C PRO A 817 -22.69 -36.23 -41.49
N ASP A 818 -21.60 -35.91 -40.80
CA ASP A 818 -20.68 -36.91 -40.23
C ASP A 818 -21.15 -37.36 -38.82
N PRO A 819 -21.62 -38.61 -38.67
CA PRO A 819 -22.08 -39.12 -37.38
C PRO A 819 -20.95 -39.42 -36.38
N ALA A 820 -19.67 -39.33 -36.78
CA ALA A 820 -18.52 -39.56 -35.91
C ALA A 820 -17.95 -38.27 -35.28
N ARG A 821 -18.47 -37.10 -35.67
CA ARG A 821 -17.95 -35.78 -35.29
C ARG A 821 -19.01 -34.92 -34.61
N GLY A 822 -18.59 -34.02 -33.73
CA GLY A 822 -19.44 -32.99 -33.10
C GLY A 822 -20.53 -33.54 -32.18
N GLN A 823 -20.31 -34.72 -31.60
CA GLN A 823 -21.37 -35.45 -30.89
C GLN A 823 -21.92 -34.68 -29.67
N PRO A 824 -23.25 -34.70 -29.46
CA PRO A 824 -23.85 -34.14 -28.24
C PRO A 824 -23.26 -34.75 -26.97
N SER A 825 -23.10 -33.93 -25.94
CA SER A 825 -22.60 -34.38 -24.64
C SER A 825 -23.61 -35.31 -23.96
N THR A 826 -23.14 -36.44 -23.43
CA THR A 826 -23.94 -37.39 -22.64
C THR A 826 -23.17 -37.79 -21.38
N GLY A 827 -23.86 -38.39 -20.39
CA GLY A 827 -23.22 -38.83 -19.15
C GLY A 827 -22.07 -39.84 -19.36
N SER A 828 -22.15 -40.69 -20.39
CA SER A 828 -21.10 -41.66 -20.73
C SER A 828 -20.07 -41.14 -21.72
N ASN A 829 -20.45 -40.18 -22.57
CA ASN A 829 -19.56 -39.56 -23.57
C ASN A 829 -19.67 -38.03 -23.45
N PRO A 830 -18.96 -37.41 -22.50
CA PRO A 830 -18.99 -35.96 -22.33
C PRO A 830 -18.27 -35.26 -23.49
N SER A 831 -18.78 -34.08 -23.87
CA SER A 831 -18.11 -33.21 -24.83
C SER A 831 -17.88 -31.81 -24.27
N PHE A 832 -16.86 -31.12 -24.79
CA PHE A 832 -16.25 -29.96 -24.16
C PHE A 832 -16.17 -28.74 -25.08
N ILE A 833 -15.77 -27.61 -24.50
CA ILE A 833 -15.47 -26.34 -25.20
C ILE A 833 -14.00 -26.00 -25.00
N GLY A 834 -13.37 -25.43 -26.02
CA GLY A 834 -11.98 -25.02 -26.00
C GLY A 834 -11.73 -23.72 -26.78
N LEU A 835 -10.66 -23.04 -26.42
CA LEU A 835 -10.17 -21.84 -27.09
C LEU A 835 -8.82 -22.19 -27.71
N GLN A 836 -8.64 -21.94 -29.00
CA GLN A 836 -7.43 -22.32 -29.72
C GLN A 836 -6.22 -21.47 -29.30
N ASN A 837 -5.04 -22.07 -29.26
CA ASN A 837 -3.75 -21.38 -29.22
C ASN A 837 -3.08 -21.67 -30.56
N HIS A 838 -3.04 -20.68 -31.44
CA HIS A 838 -2.34 -20.80 -32.70
C HIS A 838 -1.42 -19.59 -32.86
N THR A 839 -1.33 -18.99 -34.04
CA THR A 839 -0.39 -17.90 -34.33
C THR A 839 -0.86 -16.51 -33.85
N GLY A 840 -2.15 -16.35 -33.54
CA GLY A 840 -2.73 -15.08 -33.09
C GLY A 840 -2.68 -14.86 -31.58
N ARG A 841 -2.68 -13.58 -31.17
CA ARG A 841 -2.88 -13.13 -29.78
C ARG A 841 -4.32 -12.64 -29.61
N VAL A 842 -5.28 -13.56 -29.57
CA VAL A 842 -6.71 -13.26 -29.41
C VAL A 842 -7.08 -13.28 -27.93
N ALA A 843 -7.84 -12.28 -27.47
CA ALA A 843 -8.36 -12.22 -26.11
C ALA A 843 -9.81 -12.69 -26.05
N PHE A 844 -10.19 -13.44 -25.01
CA PHE A 844 -11.55 -13.95 -24.78
C PHE A 844 -12.07 -13.55 -23.41
N ARG A 845 -13.35 -13.15 -23.30
CA ARG A 845 -13.99 -12.87 -22.00
C ARG A 845 -15.49 -13.16 -22.03
N LYS A 846 -16.12 -13.10 -20.86
CA LYS A 846 -17.57 -13.35 -20.66
C LYS A 846 -18.04 -14.64 -21.33
N ILE A 847 -17.30 -15.73 -21.10
CA ILE A 847 -17.61 -17.02 -21.71
C ILE A 847 -18.70 -17.66 -20.87
N GLN A 848 -19.87 -17.88 -21.46
CA GLN A 848 -21.04 -18.36 -20.75
C GLN A 848 -21.90 -19.26 -21.61
N ILE A 849 -22.57 -20.21 -20.97
CA ILE A 849 -23.33 -21.26 -21.66
C ILE A 849 -24.73 -21.38 -21.08
N LYS A 850 -25.71 -21.70 -21.93
CA LYS A 850 -27.09 -21.97 -21.57
C LYS A 850 -27.56 -23.25 -22.25
N ALA A 851 -28.21 -24.14 -21.52
CA ALA A 851 -28.86 -25.32 -22.11
C ALA A 851 -30.10 -24.92 -22.93
N LEU A 852 -30.33 -25.60 -24.05
CA LEU A 852 -31.49 -25.40 -24.94
C LEU A 852 -32.67 -26.31 -24.59
#